data_AF-J3CWV5-F1
#
_entry.id   AF-J3CWV5-F1
#
_cell.length_a   1.000
_cell.length_b   1.000
_cell.length_c   1.000
_cell.angle_alpha   90.00
_cell.angle_beta   90.00
_cell.angle_gamma   90.00
#
_symmetry.space_group_name_H-M   'P 1'
#
loop_
_entity.id
_entity.type
_entity.pdbx_description
1 polymer ?
#
loop_
_entity_poly.entity_id
_entity_poly.type
_entity_poly.pdbx_seq_one_letter_code
_entity_poly.pdbx_strand_id
1 'polypeptide(L)'
;MTEDASTPNLSTSGALTIADVDQGQSNFTPQAGTAGSNGYGNFTLAADGTWIYAADNSQSAIQQLGAGQSISESFTAVSSDGTANQLVTVTITGTNDVPVIGGVASGAVTEDASMPNLSTSGALTIADVDAGQSNFAPQASTAGSHGYGNFTLAANGNWSFTADNSQSAIQQLGAGQSISDSFTAVSSDGTASQMVTVTITGTNDVPVIGGVASGAVTEDVSTPNLSTGGALTIADVDTGQSSFAAQVGTAGSSGYGNFTLAANGNWTYTANNGQAAIQQLGAGQSISESFTAVSSDGTASQVVTVTITGTNDVPVIGGVASGAVTEDASTPNLSTSGALTIADVDQGQSNFAPQAGTPGSHGYGNFTLAANGNWTYAANNGQTAIQQLGAGQTISDSFTAVSSDGTASQVVTVTITGTNDVPTIGGMASATVQEDVAVSGGSLAASGALTIADVDAGQSNFAPQASTTGSNGYGSFALAADGNWTYTANDGQTAIQQLGAGQSISDSFTAVSSDGTASRVVTVTIAGTNDAPVLNAAATPALASVNEDAGAPVGAVGTLVSSLVNLNPPAGGLDNVTDADNGAITGIALSGVNASNGSWWYSTNGGASWAAVGAVSDASALLLAADANTRVYFQANSNFNGTIGNGVTFHAWDQTSGTAGTTASTVTNGGSSAFSSATDTASITVNAVNDDPVAATDRVIVSSSTLVTLSASSLLGNDTDIDGLALTITSVSGAVGISGLTLDATNGTISFTSGSTAGAAAGSFQYTVSDGAGGTATATATIDVMAVSTGNAADTIDLSAAGTYQASFIDGRGGADNLTGGAGGDVFIGGSGNGADTLLGSSGNDLLIGGDGNDTLSGGAGNDVLRGGLGSNDSMDGGAGTEDLLDFSDGTVAVNFTLVQSAVSTSIVNGTGGLGNNDTYQNIEGVIGTGLADTLTGSASNDIIRGGAGNDTLDGAGGTGDLLDFSDGTAGLTFTLTQSSSPTSFNASAAGLGTDSYRNFEGVIGTAFADTITGSASNDQLRGGGGNDVINGLAGDDRIVGGAGADILTGGADNDTFVFDSAPNAVDSITDFDASGSAASGDLIELSRGTFTALTTASGSTLSAAEFASLNGGGAGDVVGAGVHVIYDSATGNLYYDADGLGAANRTLVATLTLSNPADTFDSNDIKVGL
;
A
#
# COMPACT_ATOMS: atom_id res chain seq x y z
N MET A 1 73.40 -24.94 -31.02
CA MET A 1 72.85 -23.87 -30.16
C MET A 1 71.34 -23.99 -30.21
N THR A 2 70.63 -23.66 -29.15
CA THR A 2 69.16 -23.63 -29.18
C THR A 2 68.72 -22.19 -29.41
N GLU A 3 67.60 -21.98 -30.09
CA GLU A 3 66.96 -20.66 -30.08
C GLU A 3 66.25 -20.38 -28.75
N ASP A 4 65.95 -19.11 -28.54
CA ASP A 4 65.22 -18.57 -27.40
C ASP A 4 64.63 -17.25 -27.87
N ALA A 5 63.30 -17.11 -27.86
CA ALA A 5 62.57 -15.93 -28.33
C ALA A 5 62.99 -14.61 -27.64
N SER A 6 63.61 -14.69 -26.46
CA SER A 6 64.16 -13.52 -25.76
C SER A 6 65.51 -13.03 -26.32
N THR A 7 66.16 -13.83 -27.19
CA THR A 7 67.50 -13.53 -27.73
C THR A 7 67.44 -13.11 -29.21
N PRO A 8 67.97 -11.94 -29.60
CA PRO A 8 67.88 -11.47 -30.98
C PRO A 8 68.98 -11.99 -31.91
N ASN A 9 70.09 -12.54 -31.39
CA ASN A 9 71.21 -13.02 -32.21
C ASN A 9 71.85 -14.29 -31.61
N LEU A 10 71.94 -15.35 -32.42
CA LEU A 10 72.59 -16.62 -32.12
C LEU A 10 74.07 -16.57 -32.55
N SER A 11 75.02 -16.49 -31.60
CA SER A 11 76.46 -16.49 -31.91
C SER A 11 77.28 -17.64 -31.30
N THR A 12 78.38 -18.04 -31.98
CA THR A 12 79.37 -19.06 -31.54
C THR A 12 80.73 -18.89 -32.29
N SER A 13 81.87 -19.42 -31.81
CA SER A 13 83.24 -19.01 -32.27
C SER A 13 84.41 -20.05 -32.19
N GLY A 14 85.51 -19.89 -32.98
CA GLY A 14 86.72 -20.78 -33.12
C GLY A 14 88.01 -20.17 -33.78
N ALA A 15 88.99 -20.96 -34.34
CA ALA A 15 90.32 -20.51 -34.92
C ALA A 15 91.08 -21.43 -36.02
N LEU A 16 92.18 -21.02 -36.76
CA LEU A 16 92.99 -21.70 -37.91
C LEU A 16 94.49 -21.17 -38.23
N THR A 17 95.37 -21.73 -39.15
CA THR A 17 96.78 -21.24 -39.57
C THR A 17 97.45 -21.73 -40.96
N ILE A 18 98.44 -21.04 -41.65
CA ILE A 18 99.14 -21.47 -42.95
C ILE A 18 100.56 -20.85 -43.43
N ALA A 19 100.97 -20.82 -44.76
CA ALA A 19 102.34 -20.56 -45.39
C ALA A 19 102.42 -20.33 -46.98
N ASP A 20 103.55 -19.87 -47.63
CA ASP A 20 103.97 -19.96 -49.12
C ASP A 20 105.46 -19.60 -49.51
N VAL A 21 105.85 -19.67 -50.81
CA VAL A 21 107.13 -19.29 -51.47
C VAL A 21 107.16 -18.01 -52.32
N ASP A 22 106.04 -17.33 -52.58
CA ASP A 22 106.02 -15.90 -52.31
C ASP A 22 106.16 -15.78 -50.78
N GLN A 23 107.42 -15.66 -50.32
CA GLN A 23 107.85 -16.17 -49.02
C GLN A 23 107.32 -15.38 -47.81
N GLY A 24 106.02 -15.50 -47.57
CA GLY A 24 105.22 -14.66 -46.67
C GLY A 24 103.71 -14.55 -46.98
N GLN A 25 103.15 -15.21 -48.01
CA GLN A 25 101.68 -15.34 -48.20
C GLN A 25 101.05 -16.31 -47.14
N SER A 26 101.40 -16.17 -45.86
CA SER A 26 101.25 -17.19 -44.79
C SER A 26 100.12 -16.97 -43.77
N ASN A 27 99.44 -15.84 -43.90
CA ASN A 27 98.23 -15.48 -43.19
C ASN A 27 97.07 -16.39 -43.69
N PHE A 28 95.88 -16.39 -43.11
CA PHE A 28 94.68 -16.77 -43.87
C PHE A 28 94.24 -15.59 -44.73
N THR A 29 93.76 -15.85 -45.95
CA THR A 29 92.90 -14.89 -46.66
C THR A 29 91.73 -14.61 -45.72
N PRO A 30 91.58 -13.38 -45.18
CA PRO A 30 90.59 -13.13 -44.15
C PRO A 30 89.19 -13.19 -44.77
N GLN A 31 88.29 -13.93 -44.16
CA GLN A 31 86.93 -14.10 -44.68
C GLN A 31 85.93 -13.57 -43.67
N ALA A 32 85.79 -12.25 -43.62
CA ALA A 32 84.83 -11.60 -42.75
C ALA A 32 83.41 -11.80 -43.28
N GLY A 33 82.48 -12.20 -42.42
CA GLY A 33 81.05 -12.32 -42.76
C GLY A 33 80.72 -13.29 -43.89
N THR A 34 81.43 -14.42 -44.01
CA THR A 34 81.11 -15.48 -44.98
C THR A 34 79.77 -16.11 -44.62
N ALA A 35 78.72 -15.84 -45.38
CA ALA A 35 77.47 -16.59 -45.26
C ALA A 35 77.77 -18.09 -45.39
N GLY A 36 77.17 -18.91 -44.53
CA GLY A 36 77.37 -20.35 -44.61
C GLY A 36 76.67 -21.00 -45.80
N SER A 37 76.95 -22.28 -45.99
CA SER A 37 76.49 -23.18 -47.05
C SER A 37 74.97 -23.23 -47.29
N ASN A 38 74.14 -22.87 -46.30
CA ASN A 38 72.69 -22.80 -46.40
C ASN A 38 72.12 -21.38 -46.19
N GLY A 39 72.89 -20.46 -45.60
CA GLY A 39 72.62 -19.01 -45.58
C GLY A 39 72.02 -18.41 -44.29
N TYR A 40 72.03 -19.13 -43.15
CA TYR A 40 71.44 -18.66 -41.89
C TYR A 40 72.38 -17.80 -41.03
N GLY A 41 73.68 -17.79 -41.30
CA GLY A 41 74.58 -16.98 -40.51
C GLY A 41 75.95 -16.77 -41.12
N ASN A 42 76.63 -15.77 -40.56
CA ASN A 42 77.82 -15.19 -41.14
C ASN A 42 79.04 -15.60 -40.32
N PHE A 43 79.92 -16.38 -40.95
CA PHE A 43 81.22 -16.75 -40.43
C PHE A 43 82.25 -15.65 -40.74
N THR A 44 82.56 -14.82 -39.75
CA THR A 44 83.80 -14.01 -39.80
C THR A 44 84.99 -14.91 -39.54
N LEU A 45 86.11 -14.69 -40.24
CA LEU A 45 87.38 -15.40 -40.09
C LEU A 45 88.56 -14.44 -40.25
N ALA A 46 89.52 -14.51 -39.33
CA ALA A 46 90.73 -13.69 -39.33
C ALA A 46 91.92 -14.34 -40.05
N ALA A 47 92.92 -13.52 -40.33
CA ALA A 47 94.22 -13.95 -40.83
C ALA A 47 94.96 -14.91 -39.87
N ASP A 48 94.84 -14.69 -38.56
CA ASP A 48 95.33 -15.63 -37.53
C ASP A 48 94.39 -16.83 -37.32
N GLY A 49 93.32 -16.89 -38.12
CA GLY A 49 92.35 -17.95 -38.17
C GLY A 49 91.13 -17.80 -37.25
N THR A 50 91.06 -16.81 -36.36
CA THR A 50 89.91 -16.64 -35.43
C THR A 50 88.59 -16.44 -36.17
N TRP A 51 87.57 -17.24 -35.87
CA TRP A 51 86.26 -17.17 -36.51
C TRP A 51 85.08 -17.05 -35.55
N ILE A 52 84.00 -16.43 -36.02
CA ILE A 52 82.72 -16.25 -35.31
C ILE A 52 81.60 -16.52 -36.30
N TYR A 53 80.73 -17.48 -36.01
CA TYR A 53 79.43 -17.60 -36.63
C TYR A 53 78.43 -16.77 -35.83
N ALA A 54 77.77 -15.82 -36.49
CA ALA A 54 76.59 -15.16 -35.96
C ALA A 54 75.43 -15.37 -36.93
N ALA A 55 74.39 -16.04 -36.46
CA ALA A 55 73.07 -16.01 -37.07
C ALA A 55 72.22 -14.97 -36.34
N ASP A 56 71.39 -14.27 -37.09
CA ASP A 56 70.34 -13.42 -36.54
C ASP A 56 69.22 -14.34 -36.09
N ASN A 57 68.84 -14.30 -34.80
CA ASN A 57 67.83 -15.23 -34.29
C ASN A 57 66.48 -14.94 -34.95
N SER A 58 66.18 -13.68 -35.28
CA SER A 58 64.93 -13.26 -35.92
C SER A 58 64.72 -13.78 -37.35
N GLN A 59 65.65 -14.58 -37.89
CA GLN A 59 65.46 -15.22 -39.18
C GLN A 59 64.34 -16.25 -39.13
N SER A 60 63.46 -16.18 -40.13
CA SER A 60 62.31 -17.07 -40.26
C SER A 60 62.66 -18.56 -40.33
N ALA A 61 63.87 -18.92 -40.76
CA ALA A 61 64.30 -20.33 -40.80
C ALA A 61 64.75 -20.86 -39.44
N ILE A 62 65.08 -19.97 -38.50
CA ILE A 62 65.47 -20.27 -37.13
C ILE A 62 64.20 -20.28 -36.27
N GLN A 63 63.50 -19.14 -36.16
CA GLN A 63 62.24 -18.99 -35.39
C GLN A 63 61.08 -19.92 -35.77
N GLN A 64 61.22 -20.76 -36.80
CA GLN A 64 60.20 -21.73 -37.21
C GLN A 64 60.43 -23.12 -36.61
N LEU A 65 61.45 -23.31 -35.77
CA LEU A 65 61.81 -24.61 -35.24
C LEU A 65 61.03 -24.91 -33.96
N GLY A 66 59.86 -25.51 -34.11
CA GLY A 66 59.12 -26.07 -32.98
C GLY A 66 59.92 -27.14 -32.20
N ALA A 67 59.50 -27.41 -30.97
CA ALA A 67 60.25 -28.24 -30.02
C ALA A 67 60.70 -29.59 -30.60
N GLY A 68 62.02 -29.74 -30.75
CA GLY A 68 62.66 -30.96 -31.29
C GLY A 68 63.13 -30.86 -32.76
N GLN A 69 62.89 -29.75 -33.46
CA GLN A 69 63.44 -29.50 -34.81
C GLN A 69 64.85 -28.89 -34.80
N SER A 70 65.60 -28.97 -35.92
CA SER A 70 66.96 -28.39 -36.05
C SER A 70 67.44 -28.17 -37.50
N ILE A 71 68.37 -27.21 -37.68
CA ILE A 71 69.03 -26.84 -38.97
C ILE A 71 70.56 -26.73 -38.82
N SER A 72 71.34 -26.60 -39.91
CA SER A 72 72.82 -26.52 -39.85
C SER A 72 73.47 -25.73 -40.99
N GLU A 73 74.72 -25.26 -40.79
CA GLU A 73 75.38 -24.21 -41.61
C GLU A 73 76.91 -24.31 -41.72
N SER A 74 77.59 -23.87 -42.81
CA SER A 74 79.08 -24.00 -42.93
C SER A 74 79.90 -23.10 -43.91
N PHE A 75 81.17 -22.73 -43.63
CA PHE A 75 82.01 -21.85 -44.51
C PHE A 75 83.43 -22.36 -44.86
N THR A 76 84.02 -21.89 -45.98
CA THR A 76 85.33 -22.36 -46.51
C THR A 76 86.46 -21.33 -46.49
N ALA A 77 87.30 -21.39 -45.45
CA ALA A 77 88.55 -20.66 -45.29
C ALA A 77 89.55 -20.90 -46.45
N VAL A 78 90.33 -19.89 -46.85
CA VAL A 78 91.45 -20.04 -47.79
C VAL A 78 92.70 -19.43 -47.19
N SER A 79 93.81 -20.16 -47.28
CA SER A 79 95.15 -19.67 -47.01
C SER A 79 95.47 -18.33 -47.69
N SER A 80 96.48 -17.57 -47.23
CA SER A 80 96.86 -16.32 -47.92
C SER A 80 97.53 -16.54 -49.28
N ASP A 81 97.90 -17.78 -49.62
CA ASP A 81 98.51 -18.15 -50.91
C ASP A 81 97.62 -19.00 -51.82
N GLY A 82 96.48 -19.45 -51.31
CA GLY A 82 95.57 -20.34 -52.01
C GLY A 82 96.08 -21.78 -52.16
N THR A 83 97.28 -22.12 -51.69
CA THR A 83 97.75 -23.52 -51.75
C THR A 83 97.00 -24.42 -50.77
N ALA A 84 96.29 -23.83 -49.78
CA ALA A 84 95.36 -24.55 -48.90
C ALA A 84 94.01 -23.84 -48.63
N ASN A 85 93.06 -24.60 -48.08
CA ASN A 85 91.66 -24.25 -47.87
C ASN A 85 90.99 -25.19 -46.82
N GLN A 86 89.83 -24.85 -46.24
CA GLN A 86 89.14 -25.66 -45.19
C GLN A 86 87.66 -25.27 -44.93
N LEU A 87 86.74 -26.23 -44.72
CA LEU A 87 85.29 -26.04 -44.38
C LEU A 87 84.97 -26.17 -42.86
N VAL A 88 83.94 -25.47 -42.31
CA VAL A 88 83.54 -25.47 -40.86
C VAL A 88 82.01 -25.48 -40.67
N THR A 89 81.39 -26.32 -39.81
CA THR A 89 79.89 -26.46 -39.65
C THR A 89 79.32 -26.14 -38.25
N VAL A 90 78.09 -25.58 -38.16
CA VAL A 90 77.29 -25.23 -36.95
C VAL A 90 75.86 -25.80 -37.03
N THR A 91 75.21 -26.11 -35.89
CA THR A 91 73.81 -26.62 -35.80
C THR A 91 72.95 -25.79 -34.82
N ILE A 92 71.68 -25.55 -35.18
CA ILE A 92 70.67 -24.77 -34.43
C ILE A 92 69.46 -25.67 -34.12
N THR A 93 68.88 -25.58 -32.92
CA THR A 93 67.76 -26.40 -32.42
C THR A 93 66.62 -25.54 -31.89
N GLY A 94 65.37 -26.01 -32.03
CA GLY A 94 64.15 -25.29 -31.72
C GLY A 94 63.59 -25.38 -30.29
N THR A 95 62.72 -24.44 -29.91
CA THR A 95 61.87 -24.42 -28.69
C THR A 95 60.38 -24.51 -29.04
N ASN A 96 59.45 -24.44 -28.07
CA ASN A 96 58.03 -24.22 -28.38
C ASN A 96 57.68 -22.81 -27.93
N ASP A 97 57.23 -21.98 -28.85
CA ASP A 97 56.71 -20.65 -28.53
C ASP A 97 55.22 -20.75 -28.17
N VAL A 98 54.66 -19.74 -27.49
CA VAL A 98 53.23 -19.71 -27.15
C VAL A 98 52.50 -18.89 -28.21
N PRO A 99 51.48 -19.45 -28.90
CA PRO A 99 50.76 -18.74 -29.93
C PRO A 99 49.93 -17.58 -29.38
N VAL A 100 49.87 -16.48 -30.15
CA VAL A 100 49.06 -15.30 -29.83
C VAL A 100 47.71 -15.39 -30.54
N ILE A 101 46.62 -15.28 -29.78
CA ILE A 101 45.23 -15.28 -30.27
C ILE A 101 44.70 -13.84 -30.31
N GLY A 102 43.94 -13.51 -31.35
CA GLY A 102 43.22 -12.25 -31.53
C GLY A 102 42.02 -12.41 -32.47
N GLY A 103 41.55 -11.33 -33.08
CA GLY A 103 40.41 -11.35 -34.02
C GLY A 103 39.08 -10.95 -33.36
N VAL A 104 37.95 -11.43 -33.92
CA VAL A 104 36.60 -11.10 -33.40
C VAL A 104 36.20 -12.13 -32.35
N ALA A 105 36.13 -11.72 -31.09
CA ALA A 105 35.81 -12.56 -29.93
C ALA A 105 34.41 -12.28 -29.33
N SER A 106 33.54 -11.59 -30.05
CA SER A 106 32.15 -11.40 -29.63
C SER A 106 31.17 -11.45 -30.80
N GLY A 107 29.92 -11.75 -30.50
CA GLY A 107 28.81 -11.64 -31.43
C GLY A 107 27.53 -11.19 -30.73
N ALA A 108 26.52 -10.86 -31.51
CA ALA A 108 25.18 -10.61 -31.02
C ALA A 108 24.17 -11.26 -31.96
N VAL A 109 23.05 -11.67 -31.40
CA VAL A 109 21.81 -12.05 -32.09
C VAL A 109 20.64 -11.41 -31.37
N THR A 110 19.55 -11.20 -32.09
CA THR A 110 18.28 -10.75 -31.50
C THR A 110 17.30 -11.88 -31.68
N GLU A 111 16.49 -12.14 -30.66
CA GLU A 111 15.32 -13.00 -30.73
C GLU A 111 14.46 -12.70 -31.96
N ASP A 112 13.84 -13.74 -32.51
CA ASP A 112 12.96 -13.75 -33.68
C ASP A 112 13.58 -13.23 -35.00
N ALA A 113 14.79 -12.69 -34.97
CA ALA A 113 15.50 -12.21 -36.15
C ALA A 113 15.77 -13.33 -37.17
N SER A 114 15.84 -14.60 -36.71
CA SER A 114 15.86 -15.76 -37.60
C SER A 114 15.37 -17.07 -36.96
N MET A 115 14.29 -17.64 -37.50
CA MET A 115 13.83 -18.99 -37.16
C MET A 115 14.35 -20.07 -38.14
N PRO A 116 14.57 -21.33 -37.69
CA PRO A 116 14.42 -21.80 -36.30
C PRO A 116 15.58 -21.40 -35.39
N ASN A 117 16.75 -21.06 -35.96
CA ASN A 117 17.97 -20.82 -35.20
C ASN A 117 18.47 -19.40 -35.36
N LEU A 118 18.72 -18.74 -34.23
CA LEU A 118 19.56 -17.55 -34.17
C LEU A 118 21.00 -17.95 -34.48
N SER A 119 21.68 -17.18 -35.33
CA SER A 119 23.07 -17.47 -35.66
C SER A 119 23.92 -16.22 -35.86
N THR A 120 25.15 -16.29 -35.38
CA THR A 120 26.18 -15.28 -35.62
C THR A 120 27.53 -15.96 -35.77
N SER A 121 28.52 -15.27 -36.33
CA SER A 121 29.82 -15.87 -36.61
C SER A 121 30.91 -14.82 -36.64
N GLY A 122 32.10 -15.22 -36.20
CA GLY A 122 33.30 -14.40 -36.25
C GLY A 122 34.51 -15.22 -36.71
N ALA A 123 35.67 -14.58 -36.69
CA ALA A 123 36.93 -15.27 -36.89
C ALA A 123 37.93 -14.74 -35.87
N LEU A 124 38.39 -15.65 -35.01
CA LEU A 124 39.63 -15.48 -34.29
C LEU A 124 40.80 -15.68 -35.26
N THR A 125 41.93 -15.09 -34.95
CA THR A 125 43.20 -15.26 -35.66
C THR A 125 44.24 -15.74 -34.68
N ILE A 126 45.00 -16.77 -35.04
CA ILE A 126 46.11 -17.27 -34.24
C ILE A 126 47.41 -17.16 -35.03
N ALA A 127 48.44 -16.62 -34.39
CA ALA A 127 49.77 -16.50 -34.94
C ALA A 127 50.75 -17.19 -33.99
N ASP A 128 51.54 -18.10 -34.56
CA ASP A 128 52.64 -18.77 -33.87
C ASP A 128 53.88 -18.55 -34.73
N VAL A 129 55.04 -18.42 -34.09
CA VAL A 129 56.30 -18.27 -34.82
C VAL A 129 56.82 -19.64 -35.31
N ASP A 130 56.49 -20.72 -34.59
CA ASP A 130 56.84 -22.10 -34.93
C ASP A 130 56.11 -22.59 -36.19
N ALA A 131 56.86 -23.23 -37.11
CA ALA A 131 56.28 -23.68 -38.39
C ALA A 131 55.23 -24.79 -38.20
N GLY A 132 53.99 -24.41 -38.45
CA GLY A 132 52.83 -25.30 -38.43
C GLY A 132 52.03 -25.29 -37.12
N GLN A 133 52.39 -24.45 -36.14
CA GLN A 133 51.72 -24.38 -34.83
C GLN A 133 50.65 -23.27 -34.75
N SER A 134 50.57 -22.38 -35.76
CA SER A 134 49.54 -21.33 -35.86
C SER A 134 48.15 -21.90 -36.23
N ASN A 135 47.55 -22.69 -35.34
CA ASN A 135 46.20 -23.25 -35.50
C ASN A 135 45.50 -23.49 -34.15
N PHE A 136 44.16 -23.37 -34.17
CA PHE A 136 43.31 -23.65 -33.03
C PHE A 136 42.99 -25.14 -32.94
N ALA A 137 42.79 -25.64 -31.72
CA ALA A 137 42.15 -26.93 -31.50
C ALA A 137 40.71 -26.86 -32.03
N PRO A 138 40.31 -27.67 -33.05
CA PRO A 138 38.97 -27.57 -33.60
C PRO A 138 37.93 -28.07 -32.59
N GLN A 139 37.01 -27.19 -32.21
CA GLN A 139 35.92 -27.49 -31.28
C GLN A 139 34.62 -27.56 -32.08
N ALA A 140 34.13 -28.78 -32.33
CA ALA A 140 32.93 -28.99 -33.12
C ALA A 140 31.69 -29.10 -32.23
N SER A 141 30.76 -28.14 -32.36
CA SER A 141 29.47 -28.12 -31.67
C SER A 141 29.59 -28.18 -30.13
N THR A 142 30.45 -27.33 -29.59
CA THR A 142 30.60 -27.10 -28.16
C THR A 142 29.41 -26.29 -27.66
N ALA A 143 28.61 -26.84 -26.75
CA ALA A 143 27.58 -26.09 -26.04
C ALA A 143 28.23 -24.89 -25.32
N GLY A 144 27.57 -23.74 -25.35
CA GLY A 144 28.01 -22.58 -24.59
C GLY A 144 27.85 -22.77 -23.08
N SER A 145 28.52 -21.93 -22.31
CA SER A 145 28.57 -21.92 -20.84
C SER A 145 27.20 -21.96 -20.17
N HIS A 146 26.20 -21.31 -20.77
CA HIS A 146 24.83 -21.25 -20.24
C HIS A 146 23.84 -22.12 -21.05
N GLY A 147 24.34 -22.84 -22.05
CA GLY A 147 23.57 -23.84 -22.80
C GLY A 147 22.54 -23.28 -23.80
N TYR A 148 22.45 -21.96 -23.97
CA TYR A 148 21.51 -21.31 -24.89
C TYR A 148 21.83 -21.60 -26.36
N GLY A 149 23.09 -21.82 -26.71
CA GLY A 149 23.47 -22.22 -28.06
C GLY A 149 24.72 -23.08 -28.14
N ASN A 150 25.04 -23.48 -29.36
CA ASN A 150 26.22 -24.26 -29.68
C ASN A 150 27.19 -23.43 -30.51
N PHE A 151 28.43 -23.40 -30.07
CA PHE A 151 29.55 -22.84 -30.79
C PHE A 151 30.27 -23.90 -31.62
N THR A 152 30.82 -23.50 -32.75
CA THR A 152 31.84 -24.26 -33.48
C THR A 152 33.06 -23.39 -33.67
N LEU A 153 34.26 -23.97 -33.63
CA LEU A 153 35.53 -23.33 -33.96
C LEU A 153 36.32 -24.26 -34.89
N ALA A 154 36.64 -23.77 -36.07
CA ALA A 154 37.51 -24.47 -37.02
C ALA A 154 38.99 -24.17 -36.74
N ALA A 155 39.89 -25.04 -37.23
CA ALA A 155 41.34 -24.92 -37.03
C ALA A 155 41.95 -23.57 -37.48
N ASN A 156 41.28 -22.88 -38.41
CA ASN A 156 41.66 -21.58 -38.95
C ASN A 156 41.06 -20.38 -38.16
N GLY A 157 40.39 -20.63 -37.03
CA GLY A 157 39.86 -19.59 -36.14
C GLY A 157 38.46 -19.07 -36.48
N ASN A 158 37.89 -19.46 -37.62
CA ASN A 158 36.48 -19.20 -37.91
C ASN A 158 35.60 -19.90 -36.87
N TRP A 159 34.73 -19.14 -36.21
CA TRP A 159 33.75 -19.67 -35.29
C TRP A 159 32.32 -19.27 -35.66
N SER A 160 31.36 -20.10 -35.27
CA SER A 160 29.93 -19.84 -35.45
C SER A 160 29.19 -20.15 -34.15
N PHE A 161 28.25 -19.31 -33.77
CA PHE A 161 27.26 -19.61 -32.75
C PHE A 161 25.91 -19.90 -33.42
N THR A 162 25.21 -20.92 -32.92
CA THR A 162 23.81 -21.20 -33.27
C THR A 162 23.01 -21.53 -32.01
N ALA A 163 22.03 -20.71 -31.67
CA ALA A 163 21.00 -21.00 -30.67
C ALA A 163 19.69 -21.37 -31.37
N ASP A 164 18.90 -22.27 -30.79
CA ASP A 164 17.52 -22.49 -31.20
C ASP A 164 16.68 -21.34 -30.64
N ASN A 165 16.05 -20.55 -31.51
CA ASN A 165 15.24 -19.39 -31.14
C ASN A 165 14.09 -19.79 -30.20
N SER A 166 13.49 -20.96 -30.44
CA SER A 166 12.30 -21.45 -29.72
C SER A 166 12.57 -21.92 -28.29
N GLN A 167 13.77 -21.72 -27.75
CA GLN A 167 14.06 -21.96 -26.34
C GLN A 167 13.30 -20.98 -25.45
N SER A 168 12.67 -21.48 -24.39
CA SER A 168 11.88 -20.64 -23.49
C SER A 168 12.70 -19.52 -22.85
N ALA A 169 13.96 -19.75 -22.49
CA ALA A 169 14.85 -18.72 -21.93
C ALA A 169 15.19 -17.60 -22.93
N ILE A 170 14.98 -17.81 -24.24
CA ILE A 170 15.10 -16.78 -25.27
C ILE A 170 13.72 -16.13 -25.47
N GLN A 171 12.66 -16.91 -25.72
CA GLN A 171 11.29 -16.40 -25.94
C GLN A 171 10.60 -15.76 -24.72
N GLN A 172 11.28 -15.67 -23.58
CA GLN A 172 10.75 -15.03 -22.36
C GLN A 172 11.30 -13.62 -22.14
N LEU A 173 12.12 -13.13 -23.07
CA LEU A 173 12.87 -11.88 -22.97
C LEU A 173 12.10 -10.73 -23.63
N GLY A 174 11.32 -10.00 -22.83
CA GLY A 174 10.64 -8.80 -23.30
C GLY A 174 11.61 -7.75 -23.87
N ALA A 175 11.10 -6.86 -24.73
CA ALA A 175 11.93 -5.90 -25.47
C ALA A 175 12.89 -5.10 -24.57
N GLY A 176 14.19 -5.29 -24.79
CA GLY A 176 15.27 -4.65 -24.03
C GLY A 176 15.93 -5.53 -22.98
N GLN A 177 15.35 -6.69 -22.66
CA GLN A 177 16.02 -7.74 -21.89
C GLN A 177 17.07 -8.46 -22.75
N SER A 178 18.07 -9.07 -22.12
CA SER A 178 19.09 -9.85 -22.83
C SER A 178 19.79 -10.86 -21.93
N ILE A 179 20.20 -11.98 -22.53
CA ILE A 179 21.05 -13.01 -21.93
C ILE A 179 22.33 -13.16 -22.74
N SER A 180 23.31 -13.90 -22.24
CA SER A 180 24.53 -14.19 -23.02
C SER A 180 25.02 -15.61 -22.82
N ASP A 181 25.70 -16.13 -23.84
CA ASP A 181 26.32 -17.46 -23.85
C ASP A 181 27.77 -17.37 -24.33
N SER A 182 28.65 -18.28 -23.91
CA SER A 182 30.08 -18.17 -24.21
C SER A 182 30.79 -19.51 -24.40
N PHE A 183 31.94 -19.52 -25.08
CA PHE A 183 32.84 -20.66 -25.10
C PHE A 183 34.31 -20.24 -25.14
N THR A 184 35.21 -21.12 -24.70
CA THR A 184 36.65 -20.86 -24.69
C THR A 184 37.34 -21.59 -25.85
N ALA A 185 37.78 -20.81 -26.84
CA ALA A 185 38.68 -21.25 -27.90
C ALA A 185 40.10 -21.50 -27.34
N VAL A 186 40.79 -22.54 -27.82
CA VAL A 186 42.16 -22.86 -27.39
C VAL A 186 43.08 -23.17 -28.59
N SER A 187 44.37 -22.91 -28.46
CA SER A 187 45.40 -23.34 -29.43
C SER A 187 45.50 -24.87 -29.50
N SER A 188 46.00 -25.43 -30.60
CA SER A 188 46.05 -26.89 -30.80
C SER A 188 46.94 -27.63 -29.79
N ASP A 189 47.95 -26.95 -29.24
CA ASP A 189 48.84 -27.44 -28.18
C ASP A 189 48.29 -27.17 -26.77
N GLY A 190 47.21 -26.37 -26.66
CA GLY A 190 46.55 -26.00 -25.41
C GLY A 190 47.26 -24.93 -24.58
N THR A 191 48.30 -24.27 -25.11
CA THR A 191 49.11 -23.29 -24.35
C THR A 191 48.52 -21.87 -24.36
N ALA A 192 47.60 -21.55 -25.28
CA ALA A 192 46.88 -20.27 -25.32
C ALA A 192 45.36 -20.47 -25.44
N SER A 193 44.58 -19.54 -24.89
CA SER A 193 43.11 -19.58 -24.92
C SER A 193 42.47 -18.19 -25.02
N GLN A 194 41.22 -18.14 -25.50
CA GLN A 194 40.41 -16.93 -25.64
C GLN A 194 38.92 -17.27 -25.48
N MET A 195 38.21 -16.55 -24.61
CA MET A 195 36.75 -16.66 -24.49
C MET A 195 36.06 -15.87 -25.61
N VAL A 196 34.98 -16.42 -26.16
CA VAL A 196 34.09 -15.79 -27.13
C VAL A 196 32.69 -15.76 -26.55
N THR A 197 32.07 -14.58 -26.52
CA THR A 197 30.74 -14.37 -25.92
C THR A 197 29.74 -13.87 -26.96
N VAL A 198 28.53 -14.43 -26.95
CA VAL A 198 27.40 -13.98 -27.77
C VAL A 198 26.25 -13.53 -26.89
N THR A 199 25.81 -12.30 -27.06
CA THR A 199 24.61 -11.76 -26.42
C THR A 199 23.38 -12.05 -27.28
N ILE A 200 22.30 -12.51 -26.65
CA ILE A 200 20.98 -12.69 -27.23
C ILE A 200 20.08 -11.61 -26.62
N THR A 201 19.59 -10.67 -27.44
CA THR A 201 18.67 -9.61 -26.99
C THR A 201 17.24 -9.97 -27.36
N GLY A 202 16.32 -9.82 -26.41
CA GLY A 202 14.91 -10.19 -26.58
C GLY A 202 14.08 -9.20 -27.38
N THR A 203 12.90 -9.66 -27.80
CA THR A 203 11.89 -8.88 -28.54
C THR A 203 10.52 -9.05 -27.94
N ASN A 204 9.74 -7.97 -27.83
CA ASN A 204 8.39 -8.06 -27.30
C ASN A 204 7.51 -8.97 -28.17
N ASP A 205 7.09 -10.08 -27.61
CA ASP A 205 6.04 -10.91 -28.20
C ASP A 205 4.68 -10.21 -28.02
N VAL A 206 3.65 -10.59 -28.78
CA VAL A 206 2.33 -9.93 -28.67
C VAL A 206 1.37 -10.80 -27.86
N PRO A 207 0.79 -10.31 -26.75
CA PRO A 207 -0.06 -11.11 -25.89
C PRO A 207 -1.32 -11.60 -26.62
N VAL A 208 -1.66 -12.87 -26.41
CA VAL A 208 -2.84 -13.49 -26.99
C VAL A 208 -4.03 -13.33 -26.03
N ILE A 209 -4.99 -12.50 -26.44
CA ILE A 209 -6.25 -12.32 -25.72
C ILE A 209 -7.29 -13.38 -26.15
N GLY A 210 -7.96 -13.98 -25.17
CA GLY A 210 -9.05 -14.95 -25.33
C GLY A 210 -10.13 -14.77 -24.25
N GLY A 211 -10.86 -15.85 -23.95
CA GLY A 211 -11.93 -15.86 -22.96
C GLY A 211 -13.30 -15.43 -23.51
N VAL A 212 -14.20 -14.99 -22.61
CA VAL A 212 -15.59 -14.66 -22.93
C VAL A 212 -15.71 -13.19 -23.31
N ALA A 213 -15.77 -12.90 -24.62
CA ALA A 213 -15.90 -11.54 -25.16
C ALA A 213 -17.35 -11.14 -25.52
N SER A 214 -18.37 -11.80 -24.95
CA SER A 214 -19.76 -11.44 -25.20
C SER A 214 -20.69 -11.69 -24.01
N GLY A 215 -21.74 -10.88 -23.90
CA GLY A 215 -22.81 -11.04 -22.92
C GLY A 215 -24.19 -10.78 -23.55
N ALA A 216 -25.23 -11.08 -22.79
CA ALA A 216 -26.61 -10.79 -23.21
C ALA A 216 -27.49 -10.52 -21.99
N VAL A 217 -28.47 -9.65 -22.19
CA VAL A 217 -29.54 -9.34 -21.24
C VAL A 217 -30.87 -9.22 -22.00
N THR A 218 -31.97 -9.35 -21.28
CA THR A 218 -33.32 -9.20 -21.83
C THR A 218 -34.05 -8.16 -21.00
N GLU A 219 -34.79 -7.28 -21.65
CA GLU A 219 -35.72 -6.34 -21.06
C GLU A 219 -36.61 -7.01 -20.00
N ASP A 220 -36.91 -6.26 -18.93
CA ASP A 220 -37.78 -6.61 -17.81
C ASP A 220 -37.39 -7.86 -17.00
N VAL A 221 -36.32 -8.57 -17.37
CA VAL A 221 -35.80 -9.71 -16.61
C VAL A 221 -35.14 -9.27 -15.30
N SER A 222 -34.55 -8.07 -15.24
CA SER A 222 -34.05 -7.49 -13.99
C SER A 222 -34.20 -5.97 -13.93
N THR A 223 -34.69 -5.47 -12.80
CA THR A 223 -34.90 -4.04 -12.53
C THR A 223 -34.20 -3.64 -11.21
N PRO A 224 -33.68 -2.40 -11.08
CA PRO A 224 -33.68 -1.32 -12.09
C PRO A 224 -32.67 -1.54 -13.22
N ASN A 225 -31.68 -2.42 -13.04
CA ASN A 225 -30.59 -2.60 -13.99
C ASN A 225 -30.56 -4.01 -14.59
N LEU A 226 -30.22 -4.06 -15.88
CA LEU A 226 -29.77 -5.23 -16.61
C LEU A 226 -28.25 -5.35 -16.44
N SER A 227 -27.76 -6.49 -15.98
CA SER A 227 -26.32 -6.75 -15.84
C SER A 227 -25.89 -8.07 -16.44
N THR A 228 -24.69 -8.09 -17.00
CA THR A 228 -24.01 -9.29 -17.51
C THR A 228 -22.50 -9.12 -17.37
N GLY A 229 -21.72 -10.18 -17.53
CA GLY A 229 -20.28 -10.14 -17.36
C GLY A 229 -19.60 -11.38 -17.92
N GLY A 230 -18.28 -11.33 -17.95
CA GLY A 230 -17.44 -12.42 -18.43
C GLY A 230 -15.99 -12.24 -17.97
N ALA A 231 -15.15 -13.19 -18.34
CA ALA A 231 -13.72 -13.13 -18.09
C ALA A 231 -13.00 -13.26 -19.44
N LEU A 232 -12.26 -12.22 -19.83
CA LEU A 232 -11.22 -12.36 -20.83
C LEU A 232 -10.00 -13.02 -20.18
N THR A 233 -9.21 -13.73 -20.98
CA THR A 233 -7.92 -14.28 -20.57
C THR A 233 -6.84 -13.64 -21.42
N ILE A 234 -5.66 -13.40 -20.86
CA ILE A 234 -4.50 -12.92 -21.59
C ILE A 234 -3.32 -13.81 -21.25
N ALA A 235 -2.53 -14.15 -22.26
CA ALA A 235 -1.30 -14.90 -22.10
C ALA A 235 -0.25 -14.30 -23.02
N ASP A 236 0.88 -13.96 -22.43
CA ASP A 236 2.10 -13.52 -23.08
C ASP A 236 3.20 -14.55 -22.80
N VAL A 237 4.14 -14.69 -23.74
CA VAL A 237 5.34 -15.51 -23.53
C VAL A 237 6.45 -14.68 -22.87
N ASP A 238 6.42 -13.35 -23.03
CA ASP A 238 7.26 -12.43 -22.26
C ASP A 238 6.92 -12.49 -20.76
N THR A 239 7.96 -12.63 -19.94
CA THR A 239 7.79 -12.80 -18.50
C THR A 239 7.12 -11.57 -17.88
N GLY A 240 5.95 -11.78 -17.25
CA GLY A 240 5.19 -10.74 -16.54
C GLY A 240 4.22 -9.91 -17.39
N GLN A 241 4.20 -10.06 -18.71
CA GLN A 241 3.37 -9.20 -19.60
C GLN A 241 1.91 -9.67 -19.80
N SER A 242 1.51 -10.76 -19.14
CA SER A 242 0.16 -11.35 -19.22
C SER A 242 -0.91 -10.58 -18.42
N SER A 243 -1.17 -9.31 -18.77
CA SER A 243 -2.14 -8.45 -18.04
C SER A 243 -2.92 -7.50 -18.95
N PHE A 244 -4.13 -7.11 -18.54
CA PHE A 244 -4.94 -6.09 -19.23
C PHE A 244 -4.75 -4.69 -18.61
N ALA A 245 -4.87 -3.65 -19.44
CA ALA A 245 -5.09 -2.30 -18.93
C ALA A 245 -6.51 -2.22 -18.33
N ALA A 246 -6.62 -2.01 -17.02
CA ALA A 246 -7.90 -1.88 -16.33
C ALA A 246 -8.68 -0.65 -16.82
N GLN A 247 -10.00 -0.80 -16.96
CA GLN A 247 -10.92 0.25 -17.42
C GLN A 247 -12.16 0.23 -16.53
N VAL A 248 -12.53 1.33 -15.87
CA VAL A 248 -13.66 1.36 -14.94
C VAL A 248 -14.73 2.33 -15.43
N GLY A 249 -15.97 1.85 -15.55
CA GLY A 249 -17.12 2.69 -15.92
C GLY A 249 -17.09 3.21 -17.36
N THR A 250 -16.35 2.57 -18.27
CA THR A 250 -16.30 2.90 -19.70
C THR A 250 -17.69 2.79 -20.32
N ALA A 251 -18.26 3.92 -20.76
CA ALA A 251 -19.54 3.91 -21.47
C ALA A 251 -19.47 3.02 -22.71
N GLY A 252 -20.51 2.20 -22.93
CA GLY A 252 -20.67 1.43 -24.13
C GLY A 252 -20.80 2.32 -25.37
N SER A 253 -20.40 1.78 -26.52
CA SER A 253 -20.47 2.38 -27.86
C SER A 253 -21.67 3.27 -28.21
N SER A 254 -22.86 3.02 -27.66
CA SER A 254 -24.11 3.77 -27.90
C SER A 254 -24.71 4.43 -26.65
N GLY A 255 -24.06 4.31 -25.49
CA GLY A 255 -24.44 4.94 -24.23
C GLY A 255 -25.58 4.28 -23.44
N TYR A 256 -26.04 3.08 -23.78
CA TYR A 256 -27.13 2.39 -23.05
C TYR A 256 -26.67 1.82 -21.69
N GLY A 257 -25.39 1.49 -21.55
CA GLY A 257 -24.81 0.98 -20.31
C GLY A 257 -23.30 1.20 -20.23
N ASN A 258 -22.71 0.86 -19.09
CA ASN A 258 -21.29 1.03 -18.82
C ASN A 258 -20.61 -0.32 -18.60
N PHE A 259 -19.38 -0.43 -19.07
CA PHE A 259 -18.48 -1.56 -18.89
C PHE A 259 -17.39 -1.26 -17.86
N THR A 260 -16.98 -2.29 -17.13
CA THR A 260 -15.76 -2.28 -16.30
C THR A 260 -14.95 -3.51 -16.66
N LEU A 261 -13.63 -3.40 -16.71
CA LEU A 261 -12.62 -4.44 -16.96
C LEU A 261 -11.52 -4.32 -15.90
N ALA A 262 -11.27 -5.38 -15.15
CA ALA A 262 -10.13 -5.49 -14.25
C ALA A 262 -8.88 -6.00 -14.99
N ALA A 263 -7.69 -5.77 -14.43
CA ALA A 263 -6.41 -6.19 -15.02
C ALA A 263 -6.31 -7.71 -15.25
N ASN A 264 -7.02 -8.51 -14.45
CA ASN A 264 -7.12 -9.97 -14.61
C ASN A 264 -8.14 -10.41 -15.69
N GLY A 265 -8.72 -9.48 -16.46
CA GLY A 265 -9.62 -9.77 -17.57
C GLY A 265 -11.10 -9.93 -17.20
N ASN A 266 -11.47 -9.94 -15.92
CA ASN A 266 -12.87 -9.93 -15.51
C ASN A 266 -13.54 -8.61 -15.94
N TRP A 267 -14.65 -8.71 -16.67
CA TRP A 267 -15.45 -7.57 -17.07
C TRP A 267 -16.93 -7.72 -16.71
N THR A 268 -17.57 -6.58 -16.49
CA THR A 268 -19.01 -6.46 -16.25
C THR A 268 -19.59 -5.38 -17.15
N TYR A 269 -20.88 -5.50 -17.44
CA TYR A 269 -21.70 -4.52 -18.13
C TYR A 269 -22.98 -4.29 -17.34
N THR A 270 -23.38 -3.03 -17.20
CA THR A 270 -24.66 -2.65 -16.55
C THR A 270 -25.38 -1.57 -17.33
N ALA A 271 -26.66 -1.80 -17.63
CA ALA A 271 -27.58 -0.84 -18.26
C ALA A 271 -28.84 -0.67 -17.41
N ASN A 272 -29.49 0.50 -17.47
CA ASN A 272 -30.76 0.73 -16.78
C ASN A 272 -31.91 0.22 -17.65
N ASN A 273 -32.69 -0.74 -17.16
CA ASN A 273 -33.81 -1.36 -17.89
C ASN A 273 -34.84 -0.32 -18.32
N GLY A 274 -35.18 0.62 -17.42
CA GLY A 274 -36.19 1.67 -17.64
C GLY A 274 -35.80 2.76 -18.64
N GLN A 275 -34.75 2.58 -19.44
CA GLN A 275 -34.47 3.45 -20.57
C GLN A 275 -35.53 3.27 -21.65
N ALA A 276 -36.10 4.37 -22.14
CA ALA A 276 -37.17 4.35 -23.15
C ALA A 276 -36.77 3.71 -24.49
N ALA A 277 -35.47 3.58 -24.78
CA ALA A 277 -34.97 2.87 -25.98
C ALA A 277 -34.94 1.34 -25.79
N ILE A 278 -34.91 0.87 -24.54
CA ILE A 278 -35.07 -0.55 -24.18
C ILE A 278 -36.57 -0.84 -24.10
N GLN A 279 -37.34 -0.06 -23.34
CA GLN A 279 -38.79 -0.26 -23.12
C GLN A 279 -39.72 0.00 -24.33
N GLN A 280 -39.18 0.05 -25.55
CA GLN A 280 -39.94 0.15 -26.80
C GLN A 280 -39.70 -1.05 -27.73
N LEU A 281 -38.93 -2.05 -27.27
CA LEU A 281 -38.48 -3.20 -28.05
C LEU A 281 -39.49 -4.35 -27.99
N GLY A 282 -40.63 -4.20 -28.67
CA GLY A 282 -41.63 -5.27 -28.75
C GLY A 282 -41.06 -6.65 -29.10
N ALA A 283 -41.67 -7.70 -28.53
CA ALA A 283 -41.12 -9.07 -28.50
C ALA A 283 -40.40 -9.50 -29.81
N GLY A 284 -39.09 -9.74 -29.68
CA GLY A 284 -38.22 -10.16 -30.79
C GLY A 284 -37.42 -9.03 -31.43
N GLN A 285 -37.51 -7.80 -30.95
CA GLN A 285 -36.58 -6.70 -31.28
C GLN A 285 -35.36 -6.72 -30.34
N SER A 286 -34.23 -6.16 -30.78
CA SER A 286 -32.98 -6.10 -29.99
C SER A 286 -32.02 -4.98 -30.42
N ILE A 287 -31.13 -4.59 -29.50
CA ILE A 287 -30.04 -3.62 -29.67
C ILE A 287 -28.74 -4.14 -29.04
N SER A 288 -27.58 -3.58 -29.37
CA SER A 288 -26.28 -4.05 -28.87
C SER A 288 -25.33 -2.92 -28.46
N GLU A 289 -24.39 -3.25 -27.58
CA GLU A 289 -23.36 -2.37 -27.01
C GLU A 289 -21.98 -3.04 -27.00
N SER A 290 -20.91 -2.24 -26.99
CA SER A 290 -19.55 -2.77 -26.90
C SER A 290 -18.52 -1.81 -26.29
N PHE A 291 -17.40 -2.38 -25.83
CA PHE A 291 -16.16 -1.68 -25.46
C PHE A 291 -14.93 -2.48 -25.91
N THR A 292 -13.73 -1.90 -25.86
CA THR A 292 -12.48 -2.54 -26.27
C THR A 292 -11.54 -2.73 -25.08
N ALA A 293 -11.30 -3.98 -24.69
CA ALA A 293 -10.22 -4.37 -23.80
C ALA A 293 -8.88 -4.29 -24.53
N VAL A 294 -7.81 -3.91 -23.82
CA VAL A 294 -6.43 -3.86 -24.35
C VAL A 294 -5.47 -4.46 -23.33
N SER A 295 -4.36 -5.06 -23.79
CA SER A 295 -3.26 -5.50 -22.93
C SER A 295 -2.62 -4.31 -22.20
N SER A 296 -1.89 -4.56 -21.11
CA SER A 296 -1.26 -3.51 -20.29
C SER A 296 -0.23 -2.68 -21.06
N ASP A 297 0.48 -3.29 -22.00
CA ASP A 297 1.42 -2.65 -22.92
C ASP A 297 0.73 -2.01 -24.15
N GLY A 298 -0.56 -2.27 -24.34
CA GLY A 298 -1.38 -1.76 -25.45
C GLY A 298 -1.15 -2.43 -26.82
N THR A 299 -0.35 -3.50 -26.92
CA THR A 299 -0.04 -4.15 -28.20
C THR A 299 -1.15 -5.09 -28.70
N ALA A 300 -1.95 -5.66 -27.80
CA ALA A 300 -3.09 -6.52 -28.11
C ALA A 300 -4.44 -5.88 -27.69
N SER A 301 -5.52 -6.23 -28.40
CA SER A 301 -6.87 -5.74 -28.07
C SER A 301 -7.99 -6.70 -28.45
N GLN A 302 -9.11 -6.64 -27.72
CA GLN A 302 -10.31 -7.44 -27.94
C GLN A 302 -11.57 -6.63 -27.66
N VAL A 303 -12.53 -6.66 -28.58
CA VAL A 303 -13.85 -6.02 -28.40
C VAL A 303 -14.78 -6.96 -27.64
N VAL A 304 -15.42 -6.48 -26.58
CA VAL A 304 -16.49 -7.18 -25.86
C VAL A 304 -17.84 -6.61 -26.29
N THR A 305 -18.83 -7.46 -26.58
CA THR A 305 -20.16 -7.03 -27.05
C THR A 305 -21.30 -7.60 -26.20
N VAL A 306 -22.25 -6.75 -25.79
CA VAL A 306 -23.47 -7.13 -25.07
C VAL A 306 -24.71 -6.86 -25.93
N THR A 307 -25.68 -7.77 -25.95
CA THR A 307 -26.96 -7.58 -26.65
C THR A 307 -28.14 -7.52 -25.67
N ILE A 308 -29.05 -6.57 -25.90
CA ILE A 308 -30.28 -6.34 -25.15
C ILE A 308 -31.46 -6.75 -26.04
N THR A 309 -32.30 -7.68 -25.60
CA THR A 309 -33.49 -8.15 -26.36
C THR A 309 -34.77 -7.78 -25.64
N GLY A 310 -35.80 -7.37 -26.37
CA GLY A 310 -37.03 -6.86 -25.77
C GLY A 310 -38.25 -7.80 -25.74
N THR A 311 -39.27 -7.37 -25.00
CA THR A 311 -40.51 -8.09 -24.67
C THR A 311 -41.77 -7.39 -25.20
N ASN A 312 -42.93 -8.03 -25.22
CA ASN A 312 -44.18 -7.42 -25.70
C ASN A 312 -45.06 -7.03 -24.51
N ASP A 313 -45.55 -5.80 -24.52
CA ASP A 313 -46.44 -5.24 -23.51
C ASP A 313 -47.92 -5.44 -23.85
N VAL A 314 -48.78 -5.43 -22.83
CA VAL A 314 -50.23 -5.59 -23.03
C VAL A 314 -50.88 -4.21 -23.21
N PRO A 315 -51.60 -3.96 -24.31
CA PRO A 315 -52.24 -2.67 -24.55
C PRO A 315 -53.27 -2.35 -23.47
N VAL A 316 -53.10 -1.19 -22.84
CA VAL A 316 -54.00 -0.72 -21.79
C VAL A 316 -55.23 -0.06 -22.44
N ILE A 317 -56.35 -0.78 -22.47
CA ILE A 317 -57.66 -0.20 -22.72
C ILE A 317 -58.08 0.62 -21.50
N GLY A 318 -58.35 1.90 -21.74
CA GLY A 318 -58.95 2.83 -20.80
C GLY A 318 -60.02 3.69 -21.47
N GLY A 319 -60.10 4.94 -21.04
CA GLY A 319 -61.17 5.85 -21.42
C GLY A 319 -62.49 5.51 -20.73
N VAL A 320 -63.57 6.11 -21.21
CA VAL A 320 -64.87 6.10 -20.52
C VAL A 320 -65.59 4.79 -20.82
N ALA A 321 -65.56 3.82 -19.91
CA ALA A 321 -66.25 2.52 -20.04
C ALA A 321 -67.58 2.43 -19.28
N SER A 322 -68.20 3.57 -18.97
CA SER A 322 -69.51 3.61 -18.32
C SER A 322 -70.23 4.89 -18.68
N GLY A 323 -71.56 4.84 -18.60
CA GLY A 323 -72.36 6.06 -18.57
C GLY A 323 -73.24 6.08 -17.35
N ALA A 324 -73.79 7.23 -17.06
CA ALA A 324 -74.84 7.37 -16.10
C ALA A 324 -75.87 8.36 -16.64
N VAL A 325 -77.10 8.16 -16.22
CA VAL A 325 -78.16 9.16 -16.31
C VAL A 325 -78.89 9.19 -14.98
N THR A 326 -79.31 10.38 -14.56
CA THR A 326 -80.07 10.54 -13.32
C THR A 326 -81.51 10.86 -13.67
N GLU A 327 -82.43 10.38 -12.85
CA GLU A 327 -83.80 10.88 -12.77
C GLU A 327 -83.83 12.41 -12.78
N ASP A 328 -84.82 12.96 -13.47
CA ASP A 328 -85.14 14.38 -13.63
C ASP A 328 -84.01 15.27 -14.19
N ALA A 329 -82.84 14.71 -14.52
CA ALA A 329 -81.75 15.43 -15.16
C ALA A 329 -82.11 15.99 -16.55
N SER A 330 -83.04 15.34 -17.27
CA SER A 330 -83.57 15.84 -18.54
C SER A 330 -84.92 15.22 -18.91
N THR A 331 -85.80 16.00 -19.54
CA THR A 331 -87.14 15.56 -19.97
C THR A 331 -87.35 15.89 -21.46
N PRO A 332 -87.96 14.98 -22.26
CA PRO A 332 -88.49 13.66 -21.88
C PRO A 332 -87.45 12.54 -21.79
N ASN A 333 -86.28 12.69 -22.42
CA ASN A 333 -85.31 11.62 -22.60
C ASN A 333 -83.99 11.91 -21.89
N LEU A 334 -83.41 10.86 -21.32
CA LEU A 334 -82.08 10.79 -20.74
C LEU A 334 -81.09 10.25 -21.79
N SER A 335 -79.85 10.74 -21.84
CA SER A 335 -78.82 10.21 -22.76
C SER A 335 -77.40 10.43 -22.25
N THR A 336 -76.48 9.55 -22.65
CA THR A 336 -75.06 9.61 -22.26
C THR A 336 -74.17 9.03 -23.36
N SER A 337 -72.86 9.26 -23.27
CA SER A 337 -71.88 8.83 -24.28
C SER A 337 -70.47 8.85 -23.70
N GLY A 338 -69.57 8.04 -24.25
CA GLY A 338 -68.18 7.99 -23.83
C GLY A 338 -67.23 7.75 -24.99
N ALA A 339 -65.95 7.66 -24.67
CA ALA A 339 -64.89 7.29 -25.59
C ALA A 339 -63.87 6.44 -24.85
N LEU A 340 -63.70 5.19 -25.29
CA LEU A 340 -62.60 4.35 -24.85
C LEU A 340 -61.30 4.86 -25.49
N THR A 341 -60.20 4.74 -24.77
CA THR A 341 -58.84 5.02 -25.27
C THR A 341 -58.02 3.77 -25.13
N ILE A 342 -56.97 3.63 -25.92
CA ILE A 342 -56.07 2.50 -25.82
C ILE A 342 -54.66 3.04 -26.05
N ALA A 343 -53.70 2.54 -25.27
CA ALA A 343 -52.31 2.92 -25.32
C ALA A 343 -51.45 1.68 -25.17
N ASP A 344 -50.31 1.66 -25.83
CA ASP A 344 -49.33 0.60 -25.78
C ASP A 344 -47.94 1.22 -25.77
N VAL A 345 -47.01 0.66 -25.02
CA VAL A 345 -45.61 1.11 -25.00
C VAL A 345 -44.84 0.48 -26.17
N ASP A 346 -45.29 -0.68 -26.65
CA ASP A 346 -44.87 -1.22 -27.93
C ASP A 346 -45.26 -0.28 -29.06
N GLN A 347 -44.25 0.09 -29.88
CA GLN A 347 -44.40 1.10 -30.91
C GLN A 347 -45.48 0.73 -31.95
N GLY A 348 -46.68 1.29 -31.78
CA GLY A 348 -47.75 1.33 -32.79
C GLY A 348 -48.99 0.45 -32.53
N GLN A 349 -49.13 -0.20 -31.37
CA GLN A 349 -50.16 -1.24 -31.15
C GLN A 349 -51.55 -0.75 -30.65
N SER A 350 -51.81 0.56 -30.58
CA SER A 350 -52.98 1.11 -29.84
C SER A 350 -54.28 1.35 -30.67
N ASN A 351 -55.21 0.37 -30.79
CA ASN A 351 -56.55 0.57 -31.45
C ASN A 351 -57.67 -0.49 -31.13
N PHE A 352 -58.96 -0.21 -31.48
CA PHE A 352 -60.18 -1.01 -31.15
C PHE A 352 -61.01 -1.55 -32.34
N ALA A 353 -61.89 -2.53 -32.06
CA ALA A 353 -62.92 -3.07 -33.00
C ALA A 353 -64.34 -2.40 -32.88
N PRO A 354 -64.96 -1.90 -33.98
CA PRO A 354 -66.28 -1.20 -33.97
C PRO A 354 -67.57 -2.06 -33.80
N GLN A 355 -68.67 -1.46 -33.32
CA GLN A 355 -70.01 -2.08 -33.14
C GLN A 355 -71.17 -1.05 -33.25
N ALA A 356 -72.43 -1.41 -33.55
CA ALA A 356 -73.53 -0.41 -33.66
C ALA A 356 -74.94 -0.92 -33.34
N GLY A 357 -75.76 -0.06 -32.72
CA GLY A 357 -77.21 -0.22 -32.51
C GLY A 357 -77.67 -1.22 -31.43
N THR A 358 -76.75 -1.74 -30.62
CA THR A 358 -76.97 -2.85 -29.68
C THR A 358 -77.97 -2.49 -28.57
N PRO A 359 -79.12 -3.18 -28.42
CA PRO A 359 -80.00 -2.98 -27.26
C PRO A 359 -79.29 -3.27 -25.94
N GLY A 360 -79.63 -2.52 -24.89
CA GLY A 360 -79.16 -2.81 -23.54
C GLY A 360 -79.74 -4.12 -22.98
N SER A 361 -79.01 -4.72 -22.04
CA SER A 361 -79.31 -6.01 -21.39
C SER A 361 -80.64 -6.10 -20.64
N HIS A 362 -81.19 -4.99 -20.14
CA HIS A 362 -82.47 -4.92 -19.42
C HIS A 362 -83.55 -4.11 -20.16
N GLY A 363 -83.21 -3.50 -21.30
CA GLY A 363 -84.18 -2.83 -22.17
C GLY A 363 -84.60 -1.44 -21.69
N TYR A 364 -83.77 -0.77 -20.90
CA TYR A 364 -83.96 0.63 -20.53
C TYR A 364 -83.48 1.60 -21.64
N GLY A 365 -82.54 1.16 -22.51
CA GLY A 365 -81.98 1.91 -23.64
C GLY A 365 -81.17 1.09 -24.68
N ASN A 366 -80.32 1.77 -25.47
CA ASN A 366 -79.60 1.23 -26.65
C ASN A 366 -78.18 1.85 -26.83
N PHE A 367 -77.20 1.09 -27.36
CA PHE A 367 -75.76 1.41 -27.47
C PHE A 367 -75.17 1.45 -28.91
N THR A 368 -73.93 1.95 -29.11
CA THR A 368 -73.12 1.97 -30.37
C THR A 368 -71.63 2.29 -30.08
N LEU A 369 -70.62 1.80 -30.83
CA LEU A 369 -69.14 1.96 -30.63
C LEU A 369 -68.31 2.12 -31.94
N ALA A 370 -67.28 2.97 -31.96
CA ALA A 370 -66.37 3.19 -33.11
C ALA A 370 -64.92 2.70 -32.89
N ALA A 371 -64.10 2.62 -33.96
CA ALA A 371 -62.71 2.12 -33.94
C ALA A 371 -61.74 2.98 -33.09
N ASN A 372 -62.08 4.26 -32.91
CA ASN A 372 -61.40 5.21 -32.03
C ASN A 372 -61.99 5.22 -30.62
N GLY A 373 -62.84 4.24 -30.27
CA GLY A 373 -63.41 4.02 -28.95
C GLY A 373 -64.70 4.80 -28.60
N ASN A 374 -65.17 5.73 -29.44
CA ASN A 374 -66.38 6.53 -29.15
C ASN A 374 -67.67 5.69 -29.11
N TRP A 375 -68.53 5.86 -28.09
CA TRP A 375 -69.82 5.17 -27.93
C TRP A 375 -70.95 6.05 -27.35
N THR A 376 -72.22 5.63 -27.48
CA THR A 376 -73.43 6.42 -27.06
C THR A 376 -74.57 5.57 -26.46
N TYR A 377 -75.45 6.14 -25.63
CA TYR A 377 -76.66 5.53 -25.02
C TYR A 377 -77.85 6.50 -24.76
N ALA A 378 -79.12 6.02 -24.73
CA ALA A 378 -80.32 6.83 -24.38
C ALA A 378 -81.53 6.05 -23.77
N ALA A 379 -82.34 6.72 -22.92
CA ALA A 379 -83.53 6.21 -22.18
C ALA A 379 -84.63 7.32 -21.96
N ASN A 380 -85.77 7.02 -21.30
CA ASN A 380 -86.89 7.96 -21.04
C ASN A 380 -87.13 8.20 -19.53
N ASN A 381 -87.20 9.46 -19.09
CA ASN A 381 -87.24 9.85 -17.68
C ASN A 381 -88.58 9.60 -16.96
N GLY A 382 -89.71 9.90 -17.60
CA GLY A 382 -91.04 9.98 -16.94
C GLY A 382 -91.67 8.62 -16.56
N GLN A 383 -90.86 7.59 -16.35
CA GLN A 383 -91.29 6.25 -16.00
C GLN A 383 -91.45 6.13 -14.47
N THR A 384 -92.54 5.53 -14.01
CA THR A 384 -92.82 5.36 -12.56
C THR A 384 -91.76 4.52 -11.84
N ALA A 385 -91.12 3.59 -12.54
CA ALA A 385 -90.00 2.81 -12.01
C ALA A 385 -88.68 3.60 -11.90
N ILE A 386 -88.67 4.85 -12.40
CA ILE A 386 -87.65 5.86 -12.12
C ILE A 386 -88.16 6.71 -10.94
N GLN A 387 -89.28 7.45 -11.07
CA GLN A 387 -89.77 8.38 -10.03
C GLN A 387 -90.26 7.82 -8.68
N GLN A 388 -89.97 6.55 -8.36
CA GLN A 388 -90.17 5.97 -7.02
C GLN A 388 -88.84 5.50 -6.40
N LEU A 389 -87.73 5.76 -7.10
CA LEU A 389 -86.37 5.53 -6.65
C LEU A 389 -85.95 6.73 -5.78
N GLY A 390 -86.09 6.61 -4.46
CA GLY A 390 -85.37 7.51 -3.53
C GLY A 390 -83.86 7.49 -3.80
N ALA A 391 -83.09 8.44 -3.25
CA ALA A 391 -81.71 8.69 -3.70
C ALA A 391 -80.86 7.43 -3.76
N GLY A 392 -80.21 7.24 -4.92
CA GLY A 392 -79.28 6.14 -5.11
C GLY A 392 -79.93 4.77 -5.26
N GLN A 393 -81.26 4.66 -5.25
CA GLN A 393 -81.90 3.48 -5.84
C GLN A 393 -81.64 3.52 -7.36
N THR A 394 -81.14 2.42 -7.91
CA THR A 394 -80.62 2.37 -9.30
C THR A 394 -81.10 1.16 -10.08
N ILE A 395 -81.12 1.31 -11.40
CA ILE A 395 -81.35 0.26 -12.41
C ILE A 395 -80.31 0.44 -13.54
N SER A 396 -79.92 -0.62 -14.27
CA SER A 396 -78.75 -0.53 -15.20
C SER A 396 -78.87 -1.35 -16.49
N ASP A 397 -78.01 -1.07 -17.48
CA ASP A 397 -78.05 -1.58 -18.87
C ASP A 397 -76.61 -1.67 -19.46
N SER A 398 -76.26 -2.60 -20.38
CA SER A 398 -74.83 -2.79 -20.79
C SER A 398 -74.51 -3.44 -22.17
N PHE A 399 -73.25 -3.31 -22.66
CA PHE A 399 -72.62 -4.01 -23.82
C PHE A 399 -71.07 -4.19 -23.67
N THR A 400 -70.31 -4.77 -24.63
CA THR A 400 -68.85 -5.09 -24.51
C THR A 400 -67.98 -4.72 -25.73
N ALA A 401 -66.78 -4.16 -25.52
CA ALA A 401 -65.76 -3.73 -26.49
C ALA A 401 -64.42 -4.53 -26.40
N VAL A 402 -63.57 -4.51 -27.44
CA VAL A 402 -62.29 -5.26 -27.53
C VAL A 402 -61.18 -4.51 -28.32
N SER A 403 -59.90 -4.78 -28.02
CA SER A 403 -58.73 -4.34 -28.83
C SER A 403 -58.67 -5.06 -30.19
N SER A 404 -57.85 -4.56 -31.11
CA SER A 404 -57.73 -5.14 -32.46
C SER A 404 -56.92 -6.44 -32.53
N ASP A 405 -55.92 -6.61 -31.67
CA ASP A 405 -55.12 -7.84 -31.52
C ASP A 405 -55.84 -8.89 -30.64
N GLY A 406 -56.82 -8.46 -29.85
CA GLY A 406 -57.66 -9.29 -28.98
C GLY A 406 -57.07 -9.59 -27.60
N THR A 407 -55.93 -9.01 -27.23
CA THR A 407 -55.31 -9.22 -25.91
C THR A 407 -56.02 -8.46 -24.78
N ALA A 408 -56.77 -7.39 -25.11
CA ALA A 408 -57.50 -6.57 -24.14
C ALA A 408 -59.01 -6.43 -24.48
N SER A 409 -59.87 -6.32 -23.46
CA SER A 409 -61.32 -6.14 -23.61
C SER A 409 -61.96 -5.35 -22.47
N GLN A 410 -63.12 -4.73 -22.71
CA GLN A 410 -63.78 -3.83 -21.76
C GLN A 410 -65.32 -3.83 -21.89
N VAL A 411 -66.05 -4.01 -20.78
CA VAL A 411 -67.52 -3.89 -20.72
C VAL A 411 -67.92 -2.42 -20.53
N VAL A 412 -68.98 -1.99 -21.22
CA VAL A 412 -69.61 -0.67 -21.05
C VAL A 412 -70.99 -0.80 -20.43
N THR A 413 -71.20 -0.15 -19.28
CA THR A 413 -72.46 -0.20 -18.52
C THR A 413 -73.02 1.19 -18.29
N VAL A 414 -74.34 1.37 -18.43
CA VAL A 414 -75.07 2.58 -18.07
C VAL A 414 -75.99 2.34 -16.90
N THR A 415 -75.88 3.20 -15.89
CA THR A 415 -76.76 3.18 -14.71
C THR A 415 -77.74 4.35 -14.76
N ILE A 416 -79.00 4.08 -14.44
CA ILE A 416 -80.07 5.05 -14.20
C ILE A 416 -80.26 5.15 -12.68
N THR A 417 -80.19 6.36 -12.13
CA THR A 417 -80.20 6.60 -10.68
C THR A 417 -81.32 7.55 -10.28
N GLY A 418 -82.10 7.17 -9.26
CA GLY A 418 -83.13 8.02 -8.66
C GLY A 418 -82.60 9.05 -7.66
N THR A 419 -83.46 9.98 -7.28
CA THR A 419 -83.15 11.17 -6.45
C THR A 419 -84.05 11.24 -5.21
N ASN A 420 -83.49 11.60 -4.05
CA ASN A 420 -84.28 11.82 -2.83
C ASN A 420 -84.99 13.16 -2.88
N ASP A 421 -86.13 13.21 -2.21
CA ASP A 421 -86.69 14.43 -1.62
C ASP A 421 -86.15 14.64 -0.18
N VAL A 422 -86.28 15.85 0.41
CA VAL A 422 -85.48 16.26 1.60
C VAL A 422 -86.31 16.60 2.88
N PRO A 423 -85.94 16.06 4.07
CA PRO A 423 -86.53 16.34 5.40
C PRO A 423 -86.01 17.57 6.18
N THR A 424 -86.41 17.75 7.47
CA THR A 424 -86.13 18.94 8.32
C THR A 424 -85.91 18.67 9.85
N ILE A 425 -85.03 19.42 10.58
CA ILE A 425 -84.48 19.11 11.97
C ILE A 425 -84.24 20.33 12.95
N GLY A 426 -84.23 20.15 14.31
CA GLY A 426 -83.97 21.19 15.39
C GLY A 426 -83.39 20.70 16.78
N GLY A 427 -83.17 21.58 17.80
CA GLY A 427 -82.70 21.24 19.21
C GLY A 427 -81.43 21.92 19.86
N MET A 428 -80.82 21.35 20.93
CA MET A 428 -79.62 21.83 21.71
C MET A 428 -78.29 21.06 21.42
N ALA A 429 -77.11 21.73 21.40
CA ALA A 429 -75.96 21.21 20.65
C ALA A 429 -74.47 21.52 21.08
N SER A 430 -74.04 21.77 22.34
CA SER A 430 -72.57 21.91 22.66
C SER A 430 -72.06 21.77 24.13
N ALA A 431 -70.76 21.45 24.38
CA ALA A 431 -70.05 21.36 25.71
C ALA A 431 -68.47 21.40 25.68
N THR A 432 -67.71 21.15 26.79
CA THR A 432 -66.21 21.24 26.88
C THR A 432 -65.56 20.42 28.06
N VAL A 433 -64.31 19.90 27.90
CA VAL A 433 -63.44 19.12 28.85
C VAL A 433 -61.92 19.42 28.68
N GLN A 434 -61.01 18.78 29.44
CA GLN A 434 -59.53 18.96 29.39
C GLN A 434 -58.77 17.62 29.61
N GLU A 435 -57.64 17.43 28.93
CA GLU A 435 -56.68 16.30 29.02
C GLU A 435 -55.99 16.17 30.39
N ASP A 436 -55.56 14.94 30.76
CA ASP A 436 -54.80 14.56 31.97
C ASP A 436 -55.47 14.93 33.32
N VAL A 437 -56.58 15.65 33.27
CA VAL A 437 -57.24 16.30 34.40
C VAL A 437 -58.58 15.65 34.69
N ALA A 438 -58.75 15.18 35.93
CA ALA A 438 -59.98 14.53 36.43
C ALA A 438 -60.39 13.24 35.67
N VAL A 439 -59.41 12.59 35.04
CA VAL A 439 -59.51 11.30 34.35
C VAL A 439 -60.04 10.22 35.28
N SER A 440 -61.13 9.57 34.90
CA SER A 440 -61.76 8.50 35.70
C SER A 440 -61.82 7.20 34.91
N GLY A 441 -61.02 6.21 35.31
CA GLY A 441 -60.89 4.94 34.57
C GLY A 441 -60.26 5.10 33.18
N GLY A 442 -59.50 6.18 32.95
CA GLY A 442 -58.91 6.52 31.66
C GLY A 442 -59.80 7.40 30.75
N SER A 443 -60.83 8.09 31.26
CA SER A 443 -61.74 8.85 30.37
C SER A 443 -62.34 10.17 30.92
N LEU A 444 -62.71 11.06 29.97
CA LEU A 444 -63.38 12.38 30.09
C LEU A 444 -64.89 12.30 29.65
N ALA A 445 -65.82 13.24 29.96
CA ALA A 445 -67.29 13.10 29.62
C ALA A 445 -68.23 14.37 29.56
N ALA A 446 -69.38 14.36 28.82
CA ALA A 446 -70.45 15.44 28.66
C ALA A 446 -71.90 15.00 28.14
N SER A 447 -72.95 15.87 27.91
CA SER A 447 -74.38 15.52 27.44
C SER A 447 -75.41 16.65 26.96
N GLY A 448 -76.56 16.33 26.24
CA GLY A 448 -77.66 17.25 25.67
C GLY A 448 -78.93 16.64 24.89
N ALA A 449 -79.72 17.33 23.97
CA ALA A 449 -80.98 16.79 23.22
C ALA A 449 -81.62 17.48 21.90
N LEU A 450 -82.43 16.80 20.97
CA LEU A 450 -82.88 17.22 19.53
C LEU A 450 -84.33 16.85 18.92
N THR A 451 -84.78 17.29 17.67
CA THR A 451 -86.16 17.07 16.95
C THR A 451 -86.26 17.01 15.34
N ILE A 452 -87.29 16.43 14.61
CA ILE A 452 -87.31 16.05 13.11
C ILE A 452 -88.67 15.80 12.26
N ALA A 453 -88.74 15.79 10.85
CA ALA A 453 -89.80 15.20 9.88
C ALA A 453 -89.52 15.15 8.27
N ASP A 454 -90.26 14.37 7.37
CA ASP A 454 -90.00 13.99 5.88
C ASP A 454 -91.17 13.73 4.76
N VAL A 455 -90.92 13.37 3.43
CA VAL A 455 -91.82 12.88 2.27
C VAL A 455 -91.52 11.54 1.52
N ASP A 456 -90.27 11.07 1.40
CA ASP A 456 -89.93 9.81 0.72
C ASP A 456 -90.54 8.62 1.51
N ALA A 457 -90.79 7.46 0.89
CA ALA A 457 -91.64 6.43 1.49
C ALA A 457 -91.06 5.77 2.78
N GLY A 458 -91.31 6.39 3.95
CA GLY A 458 -91.06 5.83 5.29
C GLY A 458 -90.06 6.56 6.19
N GLN A 459 -89.59 7.77 5.85
CA GLN A 459 -88.29 8.28 6.32
C GLN A 459 -88.36 9.42 7.41
N SER A 460 -89.43 9.47 8.22
CA SER A 460 -89.64 10.53 9.25
C SER A 460 -89.21 10.14 10.68
N ASN A 461 -87.91 10.00 10.94
CA ASN A 461 -87.35 9.67 12.27
C ASN A 461 -85.87 10.07 12.36
N PHE A 462 -85.27 10.16 13.56
CA PHE A 462 -83.81 10.21 13.68
C PHE A 462 -83.23 8.80 13.59
N ALA A 463 -82.02 8.68 13.03
CA ALA A 463 -81.18 7.53 13.34
C ALA A 463 -80.78 7.58 14.83
N PRO A 464 -81.08 6.56 15.66
CA PRO A 464 -80.47 6.43 16.98
C PRO A 464 -79.01 6.03 16.79
N GLN A 465 -78.09 6.70 17.49
CA GLN A 465 -76.66 6.53 17.31
C GLN A 465 -76.01 6.21 18.66
N ALA A 466 -76.07 4.95 19.11
CA ALA A 466 -75.44 4.56 20.39
C ALA A 466 -73.91 4.55 20.26
N SER A 467 -73.20 5.17 21.21
CA SER A 467 -71.72 5.18 21.28
C SER A 467 -71.02 5.59 19.97
N THR A 468 -71.58 6.57 19.28
CA THR A 468 -71.03 7.24 18.09
C THR A 468 -69.74 7.96 18.42
N THR A 469 -68.60 7.42 17.99
CA THR A 469 -67.34 8.18 18.02
C THR A 469 -67.53 9.54 17.37
N GLY A 470 -67.05 10.59 18.01
CA GLY A 470 -67.13 11.95 17.51
C GLY A 470 -66.28 12.14 16.25
N SER A 471 -66.54 13.26 15.58
CA SER A 471 -66.02 13.65 14.27
C SER A 471 -64.50 13.67 14.20
N ASN A 472 -63.83 13.87 15.32
CA ASN A 472 -62.38 13.91 15.40
C ASN A 472 -61.82 12.75 16.26
N GLY A 473 -62.62 11.73 16.52
CA GLY A 473 -62.20 10.45 17.11
C GLY A 473 -62.06 10.44 18.63
N TYR A 474 -61.78 11.60 19.24
CA TYR A 474 -61.35 11.72 20.63
C TYR A 474 -62.31 11.12 21.65
N GLY A 475 -63.61 11.09 21.40
CA GLY A 475 -64.54 10.40 22.27
C GLY A 475 -65.78 9.87 21.57
N SER A 476 -66.73 9.39 22.36
CA SER A 476 -67.90 8.65 21.94
C SER A 476 -69.15 9.35 22.46
N PHE A 477 -69.87 9.98 21.54
CA PHE A 477 -71.21 10.46 21.74
C PHE A 477 -72.21 9.30 21.83
N ALA A 478 -73.42 9.54 22.34
CA ALA A 478 -74.56 8.68 22.02
C ALA A 478 -75.77 9.56 21.72
N LEU A 479 -76.66 9.14 20.82
CA LEU A 479 -77.94 9.80 20.49
C LEU A 479 -79.08 8.76 20.55
N ALA A 480 -80.14 9.05 21.29
CA ALA A 480 -81.35 8.25 21.30
C ALA A 480 -82.32 8.66 20.17
N ALA A 481 -83.25 7.76 19.81
CA ALA A 481 -84.25 8.00 18.75
C ALA A 481 -85.18 9.20 19.00
N ASP A 482 -85.30 9.60 20.28
CA ASP A 482 -86.06 10.76 20.75
C ASP A 482 -85.22 12.06 20.81
N GLY A 483 -83.92 11.98 20.50
CA GLY A 483 -82.99 13.09 20.38
C GLY A 483 -82.03 13.31 21.55
N ASN A 484 -82.09 12.57 22.67
CA ASN A 484 -81.20 12.77 23.83
C ASN A 484 -79.75 12.31 23.58
N TRP A 485 -78.72 13.02 24.09
CA TRP A 485 -77.30 12.68 23.86
C TRP A 485 -76.30 12.77 25.03
N THR A 486 -75.19 12.03 24.94
CA THR A 486 -74.04 11.99 25.89
C THR A 486 -72.69 12.03 25.15
N TYR A 487 -71.53 12.10 25.85
CA TYR A 487 -70.16 12.05 25.31
C TYR A 487 -69.15 11.45 26.31
N THR A 488 -68.16 10.66 25.86
CA THR A 488 -67.02 10.15 26.66
C THR A 488 -65.71 9.93 25.86
N ALA A 489 -64.56 10.47 26.28
CA ALA A 489 -63.27 10.38 25.56
C ALA A 489 -62.22 9.56 26.32
N ASN A 490 -61.42 8.71 25.65
CA ASN A 490 -60.28 8.01 26.28
C ASN A 490 -59.05 8.92 26.25
N ASP A 491 -58.47 9.20 27.41
CA ASP A 491 -57.44 10.23 27.57
C ASP A 491 -56.14 9.85 26.83
N GLY A 492 -55.65 8.62 27.04
CA GLY A 492 -54.44 8.05 26.42
C GLY A 492 -54.55 7.73 24.93
N GLN A 493 -55.34 8.49 24.17
CA GLN A 493 -55.31 8.49 22.71
C GLN A 493 -54.21 9.45 22.23
N THR A 494 -53.33 8.99 21.35
CA THR A 494 -52.18 9.77 20.83
C THR A 494 -52.53 11.16 20.31
N ALA A 495 -53.73 11.35 19.74
CA ALA A 495 -54.16 12.65 19.21
C ALA A 495 -54.83 13.58 20.25
N ILE A 496 -55.02 13.10 21.49
CA ILE A 496 -55.22 13.92 22.69
C ILE A 496 -53.82 14.20 23.27
N GLN A 497 -53.01 13.17 23.50
CA GLN A 497 -51.57 13.21 23.90
C GLN A 497 -50.62 13.82 22.83
N GLN A 498 -51.13 14.70 21.99
CA GLN A 498 -50.42 15.50 20.99
C GLN A 498 -50.72 17.00 21.17
N LEU A 499 -51.55 17.35 22.17
CA LEU A 499 -52.08 18.68 22.40
C LEU A 499 -51.20 19.53 23.34
N GLY A 500 -50.03 19.94 22.86
CA GLY A 500 -49.14 20.81 23.63
C GLY A 500 -49.84 22.02 24.27
N ALA A 501 -49.30 22.48 25.40
CA ALA A 501 -49.98 23.42 26.29
C ALA A 501 -50.62 24.64 25.57
N GLY A 502 -51.95 24.76 25.68
CA GLY A 502 -52.73 25.83 25.05
C GLY A 502 -53.32 25.47 23.68
N GLN A 503 -53.04 24.29 23.14
CA GLN A 503 -53.79 23.70 22.03
C GLN A 503 -55.15 23.17 22.52
N SER A 504 -56.10 23.08 21.59
CA SER A 504 -57.42 22.50 21.86
C SER A 504 -58.01 21.90 20.58
N ILE A 505 -58.62 20.74 20.72
CA ILE A 505 -59.33 20.03 19.66
C ILE A 505 -60.81 19.95 20.01
N SER A 506 -61.68 20.17 19.02
CA SER A 506 -63.11 19.91 19.20
C SER A 506 -63.45 18.49 18.80
N ASP A 507 -64.53 17.96 19.34
CA ASP A 507 -65.13 16.71 18.90
C ASP A 507 -66.63 16.91 18.71
N SER A 508 -67.23 16.35 17.68
CA SER A 508 -68.64 16.65 17.37
C SER A 508 -69.38 15.46 16.81
N PHE A 509 -70.70 15.43 16.87
CA PHE A 509 -71.45 14.46 16.08
C PHE A 509 -72.57 15.14 15.32
N THR A 510 -72.89 14.58 14.16
CA THR A 510 -74.02 15.04 13.37
C THR A 510 -75.18 14.10 13.64
N ALA A 511 -76.22 14.64 14.27
CA ALA A 511 -77.50 13.99 14.34
C ALA A 511 -78.21 14.14 13.00
N VAL A 512 -78.75 13.03 12.51
CA VAL A 512 -79.27 12.92 11.15
C VAL A 512 -80.65 12.30 11.15
N SER A 513 -81.43 12.63 10.13
CA SER A 513 -82.62 11.88 9.81
C SER A 513 -82.29 10.41 9.52
N SER A 514 -83.28 9.54 9.60
CA SER A 514 -83.15 8.10 9.41
C SER A 514 -82.70 7.72 8.00
N ASP A 515 -82.97 8.60 7.03
CA ASP A 515 -82.47 8.62 5.66
C ASP A 515 -81.24 9.53 5.45
N GLY A 516 -80.87 10.35 6.44
CA GLY A 516 -79.67 11.17 6.46
C GLY A 516 -79.72 12.49 5.67
N THR A 517 -80.76 12.70 4.88
CA THR A 517 -80.94 13.85 3.97
C THR A 517 -81.24 15.17 4.69
N ALA A 518 -81.54 15.13 6.00
CA ALA A 518 -81.49 16.28 6.90
C ALA A 518 -80.53 16.02 8.07
N SER A 519 -79.83 17.06 8.52
CA SER A 519 -78.76 16.91 9.52
C SER A 519 -78.58 18.13 10.43
N ARG A 520 -77.97 17.92 11.61
CA ARG A 520 -77.55 19.01 12.52
C ARG A 520 -76.43 18.59 13.48
N VAL A 521 -75.42 19.45 13.62
CA VAL A 521 -74.17 19.20 14.39
C VAL A 521 -74.32 19.52 15.87
N VAL A 522 -73.61 18.76 16.72
CA VAL A 522 -73.46 18.91 18.17
C VAL A 522 -71.96 18.85 18.53
N THR A 523 -71.41 19.82 19.27
CA THR A 523 -69.94 19.97 19.45
C THR A 523 -69.46 20.07 20.91
N VAL A 524 -68.53 19.20 21.29
CA VAL A 524 -67.71 19.22 22.51
C VAL A 524 -66.30 19.79 22.19
N THR A 525 -65.56 20.28 23.18
CA THR A 525 -64.16 20.72 23.03
C THR A 525 -63.27 20.11 24.11
N ILE A 526 -62.02 19.76 23.78
CA ILE A 526 -60.96 19.22 24.65
C ILE A 526 -59.76 20.17 24.56
N ALA A 527 -59.12 20.50 25.67
CA ALA A 527 -57.89 21.30 25.72
C ALA A 527 -56.74 20.48 26.34
N GLY A 528 -55.49 20.77 25.96
CA GLY A 528 -54.36 19.89 26.30
C GLY A 528 -53.24 20.44 27.18
N THR A 529 -52.23 19.59 27.38
CA THR A 529 -51.06 19.74 28.26
C THR A 529 -49.73 19.42 27.54
N ASN A 530 -48.59 19.71 28.16
CA ASN A 530 -47.26 19.47 27.58
C ASN A 530 -46.78 18.05 27.86
N ASP A 531 -46.13 17.42 26.90
CA ASP A 531 -45.40 16.15 27.06
C ASP A 531 -43.88 16.35 26.88
N ALA A 532 -43.06 15.50 27.50
CA ALA A 532 -41.60 15.60 27.45
C ALA A 532 -41.00 14.79 26.27
N PRO A 533 -39.91 15.25 25.65
CA PRO A 533 -39.28 14.53 24.54
C PRO A 533 -38.65 13.21 25.01
N VAL A 534 -38.65 12.22 24.12
CA VAL A 534 -38.06 10.89 24.33
C VAL A 534 -36.80 10.75 23.47
N LEU A 535 -35.68 10.43 24.10
CA LEU A 535 -34.36 10.29 23.48
C LEU A 535 -33.95 8.82 23.42
N ASN A 536 -33.56 8.35 22.23
CA ASN A 536 -33.12 6.98 21.97
C ASN A 536 -31.59 6.85 22.13
N ALA A 537 -31.14 6.54 23.35
CA ALA A 537 -29.72 6.33 23.69
C ALA A 537 -29.05 5.07 23.09
N ALA A 538 -29.69 4.40 22.10
CA ALA A 538 -29.08 3.35 21.30
C ALA A 538 -28.70 3.84 19.88
N ALA A 539 -29.00 5.09 19.55
CA ALA A 539 -28.46 5.75 18.36
C ALA A 539 -27.01 6.20 18.63
N THR A 540 -26.24 6.47 17.57
CA THR A 540 -24.84 6.89 17.66
C THR A 540 -24.64 8.25 16.98
N PRO A 541 -25.07 9.37 17.61
CA PRO A 541 -24.79 10.70 17.07
C PRO A 541 -23.28 10.95 17.01
N ALA A 542 -22.82 11.53 15.90
CA ALA A 542 -21.44 11.96 15.73
C ALA A 542 -21.41 13.46 15.41
N LEU A 543 -20.44 14.15 15.99
CA LEU A 543 -20.09 15.51 15.61
C LEU A 543 -19.26 15.48 14.32
N ALA A 544 -19.41 16.52 13.50
CA ALA A 544 -18.53 16.73 12.36
C ALA A 544 -17.08 16.86 12.85
N SER A 545 -16.15 16.20 12.16
CA SER A 545 -14.75 16.25 12.55
C SER A 545 -14.17 17.66 12.41
N VAL A 546 -13.21 17.95 13.28
CA VAL A 546 -12.40 19.16 13.26
C VAL A 546 -10.95 18.76 13.06
N ASN A 547 -10.10 19.68 12.66
CA ASN A 547 -8.67 19.45 12.57
C ASN A 547 -8.01 19.85 13.92
N GLU A 548 -6.91 19.22 14.33
CA GLU A 548 -6.31 19.51 15.64
C GLU A 548 -5.82 20.96 15.76
N ASP A 549 -5.31 21.49 14.66
CA ASP A 549 -4.87 22.88 14.54
C ASP A 549 -5.99 23.87 14.19
N ALA A 550 -7.25 23.43 14.24
CA ALA A 550 -8.40 24.26 13.92
C ALA A 550 -8.64 25.32 15.02
N GLY A 551 -8.10 26.51 14.77
CA GLY A 551 -8.16 27.65 15.69
C GLY A 551 -9.56 28.07 16.15
N ALA A 552 -9.61 29.09 17.02
CA ALA A 552 -10.86 29.59 17.59
C ALA A 552 -11.92 29.85 16.50
N PRO A 553 -13.17 29.37 16.67
CA PRO A 553 -14.10 29.25 15.57
C PRO A 553 -14.54 30.60 14.98
N VAL A 554 -14.54 30.70 13.65
CA VAL A 554 -14.96 31.91 12.90
C VAL A 554 -15.88 31.51 11.76
N GLY A 555 -17.06 32.11 11.70
CA GLY A 555 -18.07 31.76 10.69
C GLY A 555 -18.72 30.40 10.98
N ALA A 556 -19.38 29.85 9.95
CA ALA A 556 -20.28 28.69 10.06
C ALA A 556 -19.55 27.32 10.14
N VAL A 557 -18.55 27.21 11.01
CA VAL A 557 -17.80 25.97 11.32
C VAL A 557 -18.50 25.13 12.39
N GLY A 558 -18.07 23.88 12.59
CA GLY A 558 -18.63 22.98 13.61
C GLY A 558 -20.01 22.40 13.27
N THR A 559 -20.48 21.52 14.15
CA THR A 559 -21.67 20.69 13.95
C THR A 559 -22.95 21.48 14.22
N LEU A 560 -23.97 21.31 13.38
CA LEU A 560 -25.32 21.81 13.67
C LEU A 560 -25.98 20.93 14.72
N VAL A 561 -26.64 21.52 15.72
CA VAL A 561 -27.35 20.72 16.76
C VAL A 561 -28.44 19.83 16.15
N SER A 562 -29.03 20.24 15.01
CA SER A 562 -29.99 19.45 14.23
C SER A 562 -29.45 18.19 13.54
N SER A 563 -28.14 17.90 13.63
CA SER A 563 -27.57 16.60 13.25
C SER A 563 -27.23 15.70 14.45
N LEU A 564 -27.32 16.22 15.69
CA LEU A 564 -27.12 15.46 16.93
C LEU A 564 -28.46 14.98 17.51
N VAL A 565 -29.50 15.79 17.35
CA VAL A 565 -30.89 15.45 17.66
C VAL A 565 -31.78 15.88 16.51
N ASN A 566 -32.75 15.03 16.17
CA ASN A 566 -33.73 15.33 15.14
C ASN A 566 -35.11 14.79 15.54
N LEU A 567 -36.13 15.62 15.38
CA LEU A 567 -37.53 15.20 15.36
C LEU A 567 -37.94 15.08 13.89
N ASN A 568 -38.15 13.84 13.44
CA ASN A 568 -38.56 13.50 12.06
C ASN A 568 -37.49 13.85 10.98
N PRO A 569 -36.37 13.12 10.93
CA PRO A 569 -35.30 13.36 9.95
C PRO A 569 -35.71 13.04 8.50
N PRO A 570 -35.04 13.64 7.50
CA PRO A 570 -35.08 13.16 6.12
C PRO A 570 -34.60 11.71 6.04
N ALA A 571 -35.09 10.93 5.06
CA ALA A 571 -34.70 9.53 4.89
C ALA A 571 -33.17 9.36 4.80
N GLY A 572 -32.59 8.66 5.78
CA GLY A 572 -31.13 8.47 5.94
C GLY A 572 -30.46 9.39 6.96
N GLY A 573 -31.18 10.34 7.58
CA GLY A 573 -30.70 11.12 8.71
C GLY A 573 -30.85 10.40 10.06
N LEU A 574 -30.20 10.93 11.10
CA LEU A 574 -30.25 10.39 12.46
C LEU A 574 -31.66 10.52 13.07
N ASP A 575 -32.28 9.39 13.42
CA ASP A 575 -33.62 9.31 14.01
C ASP A 575 -33.52 8.89 15.49
N ASN A 576 -33.24 9.85 16.37
CA ASN A 576 -32.96 9.58 17.78
C ASN A 576 -33.85 10.34 18.79
N VAL A 577 -34.71 11.26 18.36
CA VAL A 577 -35.68 11.92 19.25
C VAL A 577 -37.09 11.72 18.71
N THR A 578 -38.02 11.40 19.61
CA THR A 578 -39.45 11.52 19.36
C THR A 578 -40.07 12.44 20.41
N ASP A 579 -41.16 13.10 20.05
CA ASP A 579 -41.94 13.91 20.96
C ASP A 579 -43.41 13.56 20.73
N ALA A 580 -44.21 13.57 21.80
CA ALA A 580 -45.63 13.37 21.67
C ALA A 580 -46.29 14.65 21.14
N ASP A 581 -45.80 15.83 21.49
CA ASP A 581 -46.46 17.10 21.16
C ASP A 581 -46.41 17.46 19.66
N ASN A 582 -47.58 17.69 19.06
CA ASN A 582 -47.67 17.99 17.64
C ASN A 582 -47.14 19.41 17.34
N GLY A 583 -46.05 19.46 16.56
CA GLY A 583 -45.32 20.68 16.27
C GLY A 583 -44.21 21.00 17.27
N ALA A 584 -43.84 20.05 18.13
CA ALA A 584 -42.65 20.13 18.98
C ALA A 584 -41.40 20.49 18.16
N ILE A 585 -40.52 21.27 18.78
CA ILE A 585 -39.22 21.69 18.23
C ILE A 585 -38.13 21.17 19.15
N THR A 586 -37.09 20.55 18.61
CA THR A 586 -36.05 19.91 19.46
C THR A 586 -34.82 20.80 19.64
N GLY A 587 -33.90 20.30 20.46
CA GLY A 587 -32.69 20.92 20.92
C GLY A 587 -32.01 19.99 21.92
N ILE A 588 -30.84 20.39 22.38
CA ILE A 588 -30.10 19.68 23.41
C ILE A 588 -29.98 20.55 24.66
N ALA A 589 -30.15 19.91 25.82
CA ALA A 589 -29.68 20.42 27.09
C ALA A 589 -28.37 19.69 27.42
N LEU A 590 -27.24 20.33 27.09
CA LEU A 590 -25.89 19.84 27.35
C LEU A 590 -25.65 19.77 28.86
N SER A 591 -25.69 18.56 29.43
CA SER A 591 -25.42 18.30 30.84
C SER A 591 -23.97 17.86 31.11
N GLY A 592 -23.23 17.42 30.08
CA GLY A 592 -21.81 17.09 30.17
C GLY A 592 -21.05 17.48 28.91
N VAL A 593 -19.76 17.81 29.06
CA VAL A 593 -18.80 17.94 27.96
C VAL A 593 -17.45 17.37 28.38
N ASN A 594 -16.77 16.64 27.50
CA ASN A 594 -15.39 16.21 27.72
C ASN A 594 -14.44 17.30 27.20
N ALA A 595 -13.99 18.16 28.11
CA ALA A 595 -13.09 19.28 27.82
C ALA A 595 -11.61 18.97 28.14
N SER A 596 -11.22 17.70 28.28
CA SER A 596 -9.82 17.33 28.58
C SER A 596 -8.88 17.77 27.47
N ASN A 597 -9.32 17.62 26.21
CA ASN A 597 -8.46 17.68 25.03
C ASN A 597 -8.78 18.87 24.12
N GLY A 598 -9.47 19.88 24.66
CA GLY A 598 -9.91 21.04 23.91
C GLY A 598 -11.03 21.82 24.58
N SER A 599 -11.32 22.99 24.01
CA SER A 599 -12.38 23.90 24.46
C SER A 599 -13.65 23.74 23.63
N TRP A 600 -14.77 23.51 24.31
CA TRP A 600 -16.09 23.50 23.68
C TRP A 600 -16.64 24.91 23.50
N TRP A 601 -17.03 25.21 22.27
CA TRP A 601 -17.66 26.45 21.84
C TRP A 601 -19.06 26.18 21.30
N TYR A 602 -19.94 27.16 21.40
CA TYR A 602 -21.24 27.16 20.76
C TYR A 602 -21.55 28.51 20.09
N SER A 603 -22.44 28.46 19.12
CA SER A 603 -23.04 29.62 18.48
C SER A 603 -24.55 29.39 18.36
N THR A 604 -25.34 30.46 18.52
CA THR A 604 -26.79 30.46 18.26
C THR A 604 -27.16 31.32 17.04
N ASN A 605 -26.16 31.76 16.26
CA ASN A 605 -26.35 32.74 15.17
C ASN A 605 -25.55 32.42 13.90
N GLY A 606 -25.39 31.13 13.59
CA GLY A 606 -24.75 30.66 12.36
C GLY A 606 -23.23 30.84 12.36
N GLY A 607 -22.62 31.00 13.54
CA GLY A 607 -21.19 31.24 13.70
C GLY A 607 -20.76 32.69 13.49
N ALA A 608 -21.70 33.64 13.48
CA ALA A 608 -21.37 35.08 13.45
C ALA A 608 -20.75 35.57 14.78
N SER A 609 -21.04 34.89 15.88
CA SER A 609 -20.30 35.00 17.15
C SER A 609 -20.30 33.67 17.89
N TRP A 610 -19.18 33.37 18.56
CA TRP A 610 -18.98 32.15 19.33
C TRP A 610 -18.77 32.45 20.81
N ALA A 611 -19.29 31.56 21.67
CA ALA A 611 -19.14 31.61 23.12
C ALA A 611 -18.66 30.25 23.65
N ALA A 612 -17.84 30.24 24.69
CA ALA A 612 -17.42 29.00 25.33
C ALA A 612 -18.60 28.36 26.10
N VAL A 613 -18.74 27.03 26.03
CA VAL A 613 -19.81 26.27 26.70
C VAL A 613 -19.73 26.39 28.22
N GLY A 614 -18.50 26.41 28.78
CA GLY A 614 -18.26 26.50 30.22
C GLY A 614 -18.60 25.21 30.96
N ALA A 615 -18.73 25.31 32.29
CA ALA A 615 -19.06 24.15 33.13
C ALA A 615 -20.57 23.86 33.10
N VAL A 616 -20.94 22.68 32.60
CA VAL A 616 -22.32 22.17 32.55
C VAL A 616 -22.52 21.00 33.51
N SER A 617 -23.77 20.77 33.92
CA SER A 617 -24.22 19.65 34.78
C SER A 617 -25.75 19.55 34.70
N ASP A 618 -26.37 18.48 35.20
CA ASP A 618 -27.85 18.39 35.28
C ASP A 618 -28.50 19.54 36.07
N ALA A 619 -27.75 20.20 36.96
CA ALA A 619 -28.23 21.37 37.71
C ALA A 619 -28.13 22.70 36.91
N SER A 620 -27.36 22.72 35.82
CA SER A 620 -27.07 23.89 34.98
C SER A 620 -26.60 23.46 33.59
N ALA A 621 -27.47 22.78 32.85
CA ALA A 621 -27.22 22.31 31.50
C ALA A 621 -27.38 23.46 30.50
N LEU A 622 -26.53 23.54 29.47
CA LEU A 622 -26.61 24.58 28.44
C LEU A 622 -27.66 24.20 27.38
N LEU A 623 -28.64 25.08 27.17
CA LEU A 623 -29.72 24.87 26.20
C LEU A 623 -29.29 25.35 24.81
N LEU A 624 -29.36 24.47 23.80
CA LEU A 624 -29.10 24.79 22.40
C LEU A 624 -30.23 24.25 21.52
N ALA A 625 -30.79 25.09 20.65
CA ALA A 625 -31.89 24.70 19.74
C ALA A 625 -31.37 23.85 18.57
N ALA A 626 -32.16 22.91 18.08
CA ALA A 626 -31.87 22.16 16.85
C ALA A 626 -32.37 22.93 15.62
N ASP A 627 -31.67 24.02 15.29
CA ASP A 627 -32.01 24.88 14.15
C ASP A 627 -30.83 25.07 13.16
N ALA A 628 -31.09 25.78 12.05
CA ALA A 628 -30.10 26.01 10.99
C ALA A 628 -28.91 26.92 11.38
N ASN A 629 -28.95 27.55 12.55
CA ASN A 629 -27.97 28.54 13.02
C ASN A 629 -27.17 28.05 14.24
N THR A 630 -27.74 27.15 15.03
CA THR A 630 -27.19 26.75 16.31
C THR A 630 -26.19 25.61 16.15
N ARG A 631 -24.96 25.86 16.61
CA ARG A 631 -23.80 25.01 16.35
C ARG A 631 -23.00 24.75 17.61
N VAL A 632 -22.39 23.57 17.67
CA VAL A 632 -21.36 23.18 18.63
C VAL A 632 -20.06 22.96 17.88
N TYR A 633 -18.98 23.56 18.36
CA TYR A 633 -17.64 23.42 17.82
C TYR A 633 -16.69 23.00 18.92
N PHE A 634 -15.85 22.02 18.63
CA PHE A 634 -14.72 21.69 19.47
C PHE A 634 -13.49 22.39 18.90
N GLN A 635 -12.83 23.20 19.72
CA GLN A 635 -11.48 23.64 19.44
C GLN A 635 -10.56 22.65 20.15
N ALA A 636 -9.87 21.78 19.43
CA ALA A 636 -8.89 20.90 20.03
C ALA A 636 -7.79 21.70 20.75
N ASN A 637 -7.14 21.08 21.73
CA ASN A 637 -5.81 21.51 22.14
C ASN A 637 -4.86 21.27 20.96
N SER A 638 -3.80 22.07 20.86
CA SER A 638 -2.73 21.84 19.88
C SER A 638 -2.24 20.39 19.97
N ASN A 639 -2.08 19.75 18.81
CA ASN A 639 -1.45 18.43 18.67
C ASN A 639 -2.27 17.30 19.36
N PHE A 640 -3.60 17.49 19.45
CA PHE A 640 -4.54 16.44 19.81
C PHE A 640 -5.36 16.00 18.61
N ASN A 641 -4.99 14.87 18.03
CA ASN A 641 -5.79 14.10 17.07
C ASN A 641 -6.39 12.82 17.71
N GLY A 642 -7.34 12.20 17.01
CA GLY A 642 -8.07 11.01 17.47
C GLY A 642 -9.53 11.27 17.87
N THR A 643 -10.22 10.25 18.39
CA THR A 643 -11.68 10.30 18.64
C THR A 643 -12.04 10.41 20.12
N ILE A 644 -12.70 11.51 20.50
CA ILE A 644 -13.29 11.67 21.82
C ILE A 644 -14.67 10.99 21.82
N GLY A 645 -14.74 9.75 22.31
CA GLY A 645 -15.96 8.92 22.28
C GLY A 645 -17.17 9.54 22.98
N ASN A 646 -16.97 10.29 24.07
CA ASN A 646 -18.02 11.00 24.81
C ASN A 646 -17.75 12.52 24.79
N GLY A 647 -17.68 13.13 23.60
CA GLY A 647 -17.38 14.55 23.44
C GLY A 647 -18.39 15.45 24.15
N VAL A 648 -19.69 15.16 23.96
CA VAL A 648 -20.80 15.84 24.65
C VAL A 648 -21.82 14.85 25.20
N THR A 649 -22.45 15.20 26.32
CA THR A 649 -23.57 14.47 26.94
C THR A 649 -24.77 15.40 27.07
N PHE A 650 -25.95 14.96 26.65
CA PHE A 650 -27.14 15.81 26.63
C PHE A 650 -28.46 15.07 26.88
N HIS A 651 -29.45 15.82 27.35
CA HIS A 651 -30.87 15.48 27.21
C HIS A 651 -31.44 16.12 25.94
N ALA A 652 -32.48 15.53 25.36
CA ALA A 652 -33.31 16.22 24.38
C ALA A 652 -34.18 17.28 25.07
N TRP A 653 -34.45 18.38 24.36
CA TRP A 653 -35.14 19.56 24.87
C TRP A 653 -36.18 20.08 23.86
N ASP A 654 -37.44 20.19 24.28
CA ASP A 654 -38.61 20.55 23.45
C ASP A 654 -38.83 22.08 23.26
N GLN A 655 -37.99 22.89 23.92
CA GLN A 655 -38.08 24.35 24.00
C GLN A 655 -39.36 24.94 24.62
N THR A 656 -40.21 24.13 25.26
CA THR A 656 -41.47 24.58 25.89
C THR A 656 -41.21 25.42 27.15
N SER A 657 -40.03 25.24 27.76
CA SER A 657 -39.45 26.17 28.72
C SER A 657 -37.94 26.32 28.55
N GLY A 658 -37.38 27.47 28.95
CA GLY A 658 -35.97 27.82 28.73
C GLY A 658 -35.75 28.72 27.50
N THR A 659 -34.50 28.98 27.15
CA THR A 659 -34.12 29.79 25.97
C THR A 659 -32.72 29.39 25.51
N ALA A 660 -32.52 29.22 24.20
CA ALA A 660 -31.23 28.81 23.65
C ALA A 660 -30.10 29.81 23.98
N GLY A 661 -28.93 29.29 24.34
CA GLY A 661 -27.79 30.07 24.84
C GLY A 661 -27.86 30.45 26.33
N THR A 662 -28.80 29.87 27.09
CA THR A 662 -28.89 30.02 28.55
C THR A 662 -28.82 28.66 29.24
N THR A 663 -28.56 28.63 30.56
CA THR A 663 -28.54 27.38 31.33
C THR A 663 -29.85 27.14 32.10
N ALA A 664 -30.22 25.86 32.24
CA ALA A 664 -31.38 25.41 33.03
C ALA A 664 -31.06 24.11 33.78
N SER A 665 -31.92 23.71 34.73
CA SER A 665 -31.76 22.45 35.45
C SER A 665 -32.64 21.35 34.83
N THR A 666 -32.02 20.24 34.46
CA THR A 666 -32.67 19.01 33.93
C THR A 666 -32.96 17.98 35.02
N VAL A 667 -32.72 18.31 36.30
CA VAL A 667 -33.03 17.43 37.46
C VAL A 667 -34.51 17.04 37.53
N THR A 668 -35.40 17.90 37.02
CA THR A 668 -36.80 17.56 36.78
C THR A 668 -36.96 17.27 35.28
N ASN A 669 -37.16 16.00 34.94
CA ASN A 669 -37.24 15.49 33.56
C ASN A 669 -38.38 14.48 33.39
N GLY A 670 -38.78 14.23 32.14
CA GLY A 670 -39.93 13.41 31.78
C GLY A 670 -41.29 14.02 32.18
N GLY A 671 -42.38 13.29 31.89
CA GLY A 671 -43.75 13.76 32.16
C GLY A 671 -44.05 15.04 31.39
N SER A 672 -44.55 16.08 32.07
CA SER A 672 -44.87 17.39 31.48
C SER A 672 -43.76 18.44 31.65
N SER A 673 -42.49 18.01 31.62
CA SER A 673 -41.32 18.88 31.68
C SER A 673 -40.66 19.00 30.30
N ALA A 674 -39.82 20.02 30.12
CA ALA A 674 -39.20 20.33 28.83
C ALA A 674 -38.05 19.38 28.42
N PHE A 675 -37.70 18.38 29.23
CA PHE A 675 -36.44 17.63 29.11
C PHE A 675 -36.66 16.12 29.14
N SER A 676 -35.94 15.39 28.27
CA SER A 676 -35.98 13.92 28.25
C SER A 676 -35.43 13.31 29.54
N SER A 677 -36.01 12.19 29.97
CA SER A 677 -35.51 11.44 31.14
C SER A 677 -34.20 10.69 30.87
N ALA A 678 -33.99 10.26 29.62
CA ALA A 678 -32.73 9.68 29.15
C ALA A 678 -31.74 10.76 28.68
N THR A 679 -30.46 10.40 28.69
CA THR A 679 -29.34 11.15 28.11
C THR A 679 -28.69 10.33 26.99
N ASP A 680 -28.05 11.02 26.05
CA ASP A 680 -27.27 10.43 24.96
C ASP A 680 -25.89 11.11 24.87
N THR A 681 -24.93 10.50 24.17
CA THR A 681 -23.57 11.02 23.99
C THR A 681 -23.18 11.06 22.52
N ALA A 682 -22.53 12.16 22.10
CA ALA A 682 -21.98 12.27 20.75
C ALA A 682 -20.46 12.30 20.77
N SER A 683 -19.85 11.46 19.93
CA SER A 683 -18.40 11.42 19.71
C SER A 683 -17.96 12.52 18.76
N ILE A 684 -16.67 12.90 18.83
CA ILE A 684 -16.02 13.74 17.81
C ILE A 684 -14.67 13.15 17.44
N THR A 685 -14.39 13.05 16.14
CA THR A 685 -13.04 12.79 15.63
C THR A 685 -12.33 14.10 15.38
N VAL A 686 -11.13 14.24 15.91
CA VAL A 686 -10.19 15.28 15.51
C VAL A 686 -9.25 14.67 14.49
N ASN A 687 -9.30 15.16 13.26
CA ASN A 687 -8.42 14.73 12.19
C ASN A 687 -7.02 15.28 12.46
N ALA A 688 -6.00 14.46 12.19
CA ALA A 688 -4.63 14.93 12.22
C ALA A 688 -4.40 16.06 11.19
N VAL A 689 -3.55 17.01 11.54
CA VAL A 689 -2.94 17.97 10.61
C VAL A 689 -1.45 17.83 10.77
N ASN A 690 -0.80 17.39 9.69
CA ASN A 690 0.64 17.28 9.61
C ASN A 690 1.34 18.50 10.22
N ASP A 691 1.95 18.31 11.38
CA ASP A 691 2.81 19.29 12.03
C ASP A 691 4.19 19.32 11.33
N ASP A 692 4.99 20.37 11.54
CA ASP A 692 6.39 20.33 11.10
C ASP A 692 7.21 19.47 12.09
N PRO A 693 8.12 18.58 11.63
CA PRO A 693 8.93 17.74 12.51
C PRO A 693 9.82 18.60 13.42
N VAL A 694 10.17 18.11 14.61
CA VAL A 694 11.01 18.82 15.57
C VAL A 694 12.47 18.41 15.40
N ALA A 695 13.19 19.19 14.58
CA ALA A 695 14.63 18.97 14.36
C ALA A 695 15.50 19.64 15.45
N ALA A 696 16.41 18.88 16.07
CA ALA A 696 17.34 19.30 17.12
C ALA A 696 18.75 19.60 16.56
N THR A 697 19.64 20.24 17.32
CA THR A 697 20.98 20.59 16.81
C THR A 697 22.03 19.55 17.17
N ASP A 698 22.69 18.98 16.15
CA ASP A 698 23.75 18.00 16.36
C ASP A 698 25.13 18.59 16.63
N ARG A 699 25.97 17.70 17.14
CA ARG A 699 27.40 17.87 17.24
C ARG A 699 28.09 16.63 16.66
N VAL A 700 28.89 16.83 15.63
CA VAL A 700 29.72 15.79 15.00
C VAL A 700 31.19 16.14 15.24
N ILE A 701 32.00 15.16 15.62
CA ILE A 701 33.43 15.35 15.87
C ILE A 701 34.22 14.78 14.69
N VAL A 702 35.09 15.57 14.06
CA VAL A 702 35.80 15.13 12.85
C VAL A 702 37.29 15.46 12.86
N SER A 703 38.10 14.63 12.21
CA SER A 703 39.50 14.94 11.89
C SER A 703 39.64 16.13 10.91
N SER A 704 40.73 16.90 11.00
CA SER A 704 40.96 18.08 10.16
C SER A 704 41.43 17.77 8.73
N SER A 705 40.93 18.53 7.74
CA SER A 705 41.23 18.41 6.30
C SER A 705 40.85 17.08 5.65
N THR A 706 39.85 16.39 6.19
CA THR A 706 39.48 15.00 5.85
C THR A 706 38.17 14.97 5.07
N LEU A 707 38.02 14.03 4.12
CA LEU A 707 36.71 13.72 3.54
C LEU A 707 35.94 12.86 4.55
N VAL A 708 34.88 13.43 5.10
CA VAL A 708 33.98 12.82 6.06
C VAL A 708 32.75 12.32 5.33
N THR A 709 32.33 11.10 5.63
CA THR A 709 31.02 10.55 5.26
C THR A 709 30.33 10.12 6.55
N LEU A 710 29.10 10.58 6.76
CA LEU A 710 28.26 10.21 7.90
C LEU A 710 27.00 9.53 7.38
N SER A 711 26.40 8.65 8.17
CA SER A 711 25.00 8.27 7.94
C SER A 711 24.07 9.44 8.29
N ALA A 712 22.99 9.59 7.52
CA ALA A 712 21.89 10.50 7.86
C ALA A 712 21.18 10.06 9.14
N SER A 713 21.08 8.75 9.41
CA SER A 713 20.45 8.22 10.63
C SER A 713 21.17 8.65 11.91
N SER A 714 22.50 8.87 11.84
CA SER A 714 23.28 9.37 12.99
C SER A 714 22.85 10.77 13.45
N LEU A 715 22.32 11.60 12.54
CA LEU A 715 21.81 12.94 12.88
C LEU A 715 20.35 12.84 13.36
N LEU A 716 19.53 12.04 12.68
CA LEU A 716 18.11 11.88 12.98
C LEU A 716 17.81 11.29 14.37
N GLY A 717 18.77 10.62 15.02
CA GLY A 717 18.57 9.96 16.32
C GLY A 717 18.23 10.87 17.51
N ASN A 718 18.20 12.20 17.33
CA ASN A 718 17.71 13.15 18.33
C ASN A 718 16.55 14.03 17.81
N ASP A 719 16.17 13.86 16.54
CA ASP A 719 15.05 14.53 15.89
C ASP A 719 13.77 13.74 16.18
N THR A 720 12.63 14.42 16.29
CA THR A 720 11.35 13.76 16.60
C THR A 720 10.22 14.33 15.77
N ASP A 721 9.36 13.48 15.24
CA ASP A 721 8.08 13.91 14.69
C ASP A 721 6.96 13.82 15.74
N ILE A 722 6.01 14.75 15.72
CA ILE A 722 4.90 14.77 16.69
C ILE A 722 3.67 13.98 16.22
N ASP A 723 3.53 13.76 14.91
CA ASP A 723 2.54 12.84 14.32
C ASP A 723 3.06 11.39 14.29
N GLY A 724 4.35 11.17 14.59
CA GLY A 724 5.02 9.86 14.50
C GLY A 724 5.41 9.47 13.08
N LEU A 725 5.57 10.45 12.19
CA LEU A 725 5.92 10.24 10.79
C LEU A 725 7.43 10.06 10.55
N ALA A 726 7.71 9.50 9.38
CA ALA A 726 9.05 9.07 8.99
C ALA A 726 10.01 10.22 8.73
N LEU A 727 11.02 10.37 9.61
CA LEU A 727 12.01 11.41 9.44
C LEU A 727 13.07 11.01 8.41
N THR A 728 13.19 11.84 7.37
CA THR A 728 14.22 11.70 6.33
C THR A 728 14.95 13.02 6.13
N ILE A 729 16.27 12.96 5.92
CA ILE A 729 17.04 14.14 5.50
C ILE A 729 16.88 14.31 3.99
N THR A 730 16.16 15.36 3.58
CA THR A 730 15.83 15.62 2.17
C THR A 730 16.76 16.63 1.50
N SER A 731 17.46 17.46 2.28
CA SER A 731 18.48 18.36 1.75
C SER A 731 19.53 18.74 2.79
N VAL A 732 20.71 19.11 2.32
CA VAL A 732 21.78 19.71 3.12
C VAL A 732 22.22 21.04 2.51
N SER A 733 22.49 22.04 3.34
CA SER A 733 22.76 23.42 2.90
C SER A 733 23.59 24.20 3.92
N GLY A 734 23.83 25.49 3.67
CA GLY A 734 24.38 26.39 4.69
C GLY A 734 25.81 26.08 5.16
N ALA A 735 26.62 25.37 4.37
CA ALA A 735 27.99 24.98 4.71
C ALA A 735 28.87 26.18 5.13
N VAL A 736 29.40 26.13 6.36
CA VAL A 736 30.38 27.06 6.93
C VAL A 736 31.56 26.24 7.46
N GLY A 737 32.79 26.68 7.20
CA GLY A 737 34.01 26.01 7.69
C GLY A 737 34.35 24.66 7.04
N ILE A 738 33.42 24.07 6.29
CA ILE A 738 33.57 22.85 5.49
C ILE A 738 33.44 23.14 3.99
N SER A 739 33.72 22.15 3.14
CA SER A 739 33.54 22.26 1.68
C SER A 739 33.03 20.95 1.07
N GLY A 740 32.48 20.99 -0.15
CA GLY A 740 32.03 19.77 -0.84
C GLY A 740 30.82 19.07 -0.20
N LEU A 741 30.00 19.78 0.59
CA LEU A 741 28.81 19.23 1.23
C LEU A 741 27.81 18.68 0.20
N THR A 742 27.49 17.39 0.31
CA THR A 742 26.49 16.68 -0.49
C THR A 742 25.68 15.72 0.38
N LEU A 743 24.42 15.53 0.00
CA LEU A 743 23.56 14.46 0.48
C LEU A 743 23.39 13.45 -0.65
N ASP A 744 23.68 12.19 -0.38
CA ASP A 744 23.22 11.06 -1.17
C ASP A 744 21.99 10.47 -0.46
N ALA A 745 20.81 10.88 -0.93
CA ALA A 745 19.54 10.44 -0.36
C ALA A 745 19.17 9.00 -0.77
N THR A 746 19.90 8.38 -1.71
CA THR A 746 19.71 6.98 -2.08
C THR A 746 20.50 6.08 -1.14
N ASN A 747 21.74 6.45 -0.81
CA ASN A 747 22.59 5.69 0.10
C ASN A 747 22.55 6.19 1.55
N GLY A 748 21.59 7.07 1.89
CA GLY A 748 21.41 7.61 3.24
C GLY A 748 22.63 8.34 3.84
N THR A 749 23.53 8.90 3.03
CA THR A 749 24.81 9.46 3.51
C THR A 749 24.98 10.95 3.26
N ILE A 750 25.68 11.61 4.19
CA ILE A 750 26.07 13.02 4.10
C ILE A 750 27.59 13.09 4.02
N SER A 751 28.13 13.62 2.92
CA SER A 751 29.56 13.77 2.69
C SER A 751 30.00 15.23 2.71
N PHE A 752 31.15 15.53 3.30
CA PHE A 752 31.80 16.84 3.23
C PHE A 752 33.30 16.74 3.53
N THR A 753 34.09 17.71 3.08
CA THR A 753 35.50 17.86 3.48
C THR A 753 35.62 18.87 4.63
N SER A 754 36.21 18.43 5.75
CA SER A 754 36.38 19.24 6.97
C SER A 754 37.43 20.35 6.79
N GLY A 755 37.34 21.39 7.64
CA GLY A 755 38.24 22.54 7.62
C GLY A 755 39.68 22.23 8.06
N SER A 756 40.62 23.11 7.70
CA SER A 756 42.07 22.88 7.87
C SER A 756 42.72 23.51 9.10
N THR A 757 41.94 24.04 10.05
CA THR A 757 42.47 24.63 11.30
C THR A 757 41.97 23.92 12.55
N ALA A 758 42.80 22.99 13.02
CA ALA A 758 42.87 22.52 14.40
C ALA A 758 42.56 23.62 15.43
N GLY A 759 41.47 23.47 16.19
CA GLY A 759 41.13 24.35 17.32
C GLY A 759 40.61 25.74 16.96
N ALA A 760 40.11 25.99 15.74
CA ALA A 760 39.45 27.24 15.36
C ALA A 760 38.03 26.98 14.83
N ALA A 761 37.06 27.75 15.37
CA ALA A 761 35.64 27.85 14.98
C ALA A 761 35.07 26.65 14.20
N ALA A 762 34.34 25.79 14.92
CA ALA A 762 33.61 24.65 14.40
C ALA A 762 32.93 24.96 13.06
N GLY A 763 33.01 24.01 12.13
CA GLY A 763 32.22 24.06 10.91
C GLY A 763 30.74 23.90 11.24
N SER A 764 29.87 24.17 10.28
CA SER A 764 28.46 23.80 10.41
C SER A 764 27.83 23.58 9.05
N PHE A 765 26.80 22.76 9.00
CA PHE A 765 25.82 22.77 7.91
C PHE A 765 24.41 22.69 8.48
N GLN A 766 23.45 23.09 7.68
CA GLN A 766 22.05 22.85 7.96
C GLN A 766 21.59 21.62 7.19
N TYR A 767 20.77 20.79 7.82
CA TYR A 767 20.07 19.70 7.16
C TYR A 767 18.57 19.89 7.34
N THR A 768 17.80 19.52 6.31
CA THR A 768 16.33 19.63 6.32
C THR A 768 15.75 18.23 6.53
N VAL A 769 15.13 18.07 7.69
CA VAL A 769 14.31 16.92 8.06
C VAL A 769 12.93 17.08 7.43
N SER A 770 12.36 15.99 6.95
CA SER A 770 11.03 15.90 6.34
C SER A 770 10.31 14.67 6.88
N ASP A 771 9.04 14.83 7.20
CA ASP A 771 8.11 13.75 7.61
C ASP A 771 7.57 12.89 6.43
N GLY A 772 7.73 13.41 5.21
CA GLY A 772 7.24 12.77 3.97
C GLY A 772 5.79 13.08 3.60
N ALA A 773 5.01 13.70 4.49
CA ALA A 773 3.62 14.10 4.26
C ALA A 773 3.42 15.62 4.09
N GLY A 774 4.46 16.43 4.35
CA GLY A 774 4.61 17.78 3.81
C GLY A 774 5.25 18.81 4.74
N GLY A 775 5.44 18.47 6.01
CA GLY A 775 6.14 19.29 6.99
C GLY A 775 7.65 19.11 6.89
N THR A 776 8.38 20.18 7.20
CA THR A 776 9.84 20.17 7.17
C THR A 776 10.44 21.09 8.22
N ALA A 777 11.45 20.61 8.92
CA ALA A 777 12.28 21.43 9.80
C ALA A 777 13.73 21.43 9.38
N THR A 778 14.46 22.44 9.84
CA THR A 778 15.88 22.61 9.51
C THR A 778 16.68 22.77 10.77
N ALA A 779 17.54 21.78 11.02
CA ALA A 779 18.48 21.76 12.11
C ALA A 779 19.88 22.18 11.65
N THR A 780 20.82 22.29 12.59
CA THR A 780 22.23 22.61 12.32
C THR A 780 23.13 21.57 12.96
N ALA A 781 23.86 20.84 12.12
CA ALA A 781 24.96 19.99 12.55
C ALA A 781 26.22 20.84 12.76
N THR A 782 26.74 20.84 13.99
CA THR A 782 27.96 21.56 14.39
C THR A 782 29.16 20.62 14.30
N ILE A 783 30.20 21.04 13.57
CA ILE A 783 31.35 20.19 13.20
C ILE A 783 32.57 20.59 14.03
N ASP A 784 32.83 19.86 15.11
CA ASP A 784 33.98 20.03 16.00
C ASP A 784 35.22 19.37 15.38
N VAL A 785 36.12 20.20 14.82
CA VAL A 785 37.32 19.73 14.12
C VAL A 785 38.47 19.45 15.09
N MET A 786 38.79 18.17 15.27
CA MET A 786 39.97 17.69 15.97
C MET A 786 41.23 17.84 15.12
N ALA A 787 42.33 18.14 15.81
CA ALA A 787 43.64 18.29 15.19
C ALA A 787 44.25 16.91 14.90
N VAL A 788 44.58 16.66 13.64
CA VAL A 788 45.52 15.60 13.24
C VAL A 788 46.64 16.21 12.42
N SER A 789 47.82 15.63 12.54
CA SER A 789 49.04 16.11 11.92
C SER A 789 49.07 15.79 10.42
N THR A 790 49.84 16.58 9.67
CA THR A 790 50.08 16.30 8.25
C THR A 790 51.39 15.54 8.09
N GLY A 791 51.34 14.20 7.96
CA GLY A 791 52.53 13.39 7.71
C GLY A 791 52.42 11.96 8.27
N ASN A 792 53.50 11.51 8.92
CA ASN A 792 53.65 10.22 9.59
C ASN A 792 53.98 10.46 11.08
N ALA A 793 53.15 11.22 11.81
CA ALA A 793 53.46 11.64 13.17
C ALA A 793 52.31 11.28 14.11
N ALA A 794 52.65 10.54 15.18
CA ALA A 794 51.68 10.03 16.15
C ALA A 794 50.79 11.12 16.75
N ASP A 795 49.48 10.99 16.52
CA ASP A 795 48.43 11.81 17.10
C ASP A 795 47.69 11.05 18.23
N THR A 796 46.91 11.77 19.05
CA THR A 796 46.14 11.17 20.14
C THR A 796 44.86 11.95 20.36
N ILE A 797 43.72 11.26 20.21
CA ILE A 797 42.37 11.81 20.32
C ILE A 797 41.60 10.94 21.31
N ASP A 798 40.95 11.58 22.29
CA ASP A 798 40.18 10.93 23.36
C ASP A 798 38.83 11.64 23.47
N LEU A 799 37.77 10.93 23.06
CA LEU A 799 36.39 11.40 23.01
C LEU A 799 35.60 11.01 24.28
N SER A 800 36.16 10.20 25.17
CA SER A 800 35.51 9.76 26.42
C SER A 800 35.12 10.92 27.35
N ALA A 801 35.78 12.08 27.19
CA ALA A 801 35.50 13.32 27.89
C ALA A 801 34.81 14.40 27.03
N ALA A 802 34.44 14.10 25.78
CA ALA A 802 33.89 15.07 24.84
C ALA A 802 32.46 15.54 25.18
N GLY A 803 31.74 14.79 26.02
CA GLY A 803 30.31 15.00 26.28
C GLY A 803 29.45 14.29 25.22
N THR A 804 28.18 14.67 25.09
CA THR A 804 27.32 14.13 24.04
C THR A 804 27.68 14.68 22.66
N TYR A 805 27.67 13.79 21.67
CA TYR A 805 27.81 14.03 20.24
C TYR A 805 27.06 12.91 19.50
N GLN A 806 26.72 13.12 18.24
CA GLN A 806 25.87 12.21 17.45
C GLN A 806 26.67 11.21 16.61
N ALA A 807 27.83 11.63 16.12
CA ALA A 807 28.78 10.77 15.41
C ALA A 807 30.19 11.33 15.54
N SER A 808 31.19 10.48 15.37
CA SER A 808 32.55 10.95 15.06
C SER A 808 33.12 10.30 13.79
N PHE A 809 34.03 11.03 13.13
CA PHE A 809 34.78 10.55 11.97
C PHE A 809 36.24 10.99 12.08
N ILE A 810 37.09 10.14 12.65
CA ILE A 810 38.48 10.44 12.94
C ILE A 810 39.40 9.60 12.03
N ASP A 811 40.07 10.29 11.11
CA ASP A 811 41.17 9.77 10.30
C ASP A 811 42.48 10.23 10.96
N GLY A 812 43.24 9.30 11.54
CA GLY A 812 44.59 9.51 12.10
C GLY A 812 45.63 9.87 11.03
N ARG A 813 45.35 9.48 9.77
CA ARG A 813 46.11 9.72 8.53
C ARG A 813 47.38 8.90 8.40
N GLY A 814 48.21 8.88 9.43
CA GLY A 814 49.53 8.28 9.35
C GLY A 814 50.40 8.70 10.52
N GLY A 815 50.86 7.72 11.26
CA GLY A 815 51.56 7.95 12.50
C GLY A 815 51.79 6.65 13.25
N ALA A 816 51.37 6.66 14.51
CA ALA A 816 51.22 5.51 15.38
C ALA A 816 50.21 6.00 16.42
N ASP A 817 48.97 6.07 15.95
CA ASP A 817 47.94 6.97 16.45
C ASP A 817 47.11 6.29 17.53
N ASN A 818 46.58 7.06 18.47
CA ASN A 818 45.76 6.52 19.55
C ASN A 818 44.43 7.24 19.61
N LEU A 819 43.39 6.56 19.13
CA LEU A 819 42.03 7.05 18.99
C LEU A 819 41.14 6.32 20.00
N THR A 820 40.54 7.07 20.92
CA THR A 820 39.62 6.55 21.94
C THR A 820 38.26 7.23 21.79
N GLY A 821 37.23 6.43 21.64
CA GLY A 821 35.85 6.83 21.44
C GLY A 821 35.12 7.22 22.72
N GLY A 822 33.81 7.39 22.58
CA GLY A 822 32.93 7.93 23.60
C GLY A 822 31.84 6.96 24.04
N ALA A 823 30.60 7.34 23.72
CA ALA A 823 29.38 6.62 24.11
C ALA A 823 28.34 6.61 22.98
N GLY A 824 28.78 6.86 21.74
CA GLY A 824 27.97 6.86 20.53
C GLY A 824 28.85 6.52 19.34
N GLY A 825 28.26 5.99 18.27
CA GLY A 825 28.98 5.35 17.16
C GLY A 825 30.12 6.20 16.59
N ASP A 826 31.33 5.65 16.67
CA ASP A 826 32.58 6.27 16.28
C ASP A 826 33.15 5.60 15.02
N VAL A 827 33.44 6.39 13.98
CA VAL A 827 34.15 5.91 12.78
C VAL A 827 35.61 6.31 12.87
N PHE A 828 36.48 5.35 13.19
CA PHE A 828 37.91 5.55 13.34
C PHE A 828 38.69 4.87 12.21
N ILE A 829 39.64 5.62 11.64
CA ILE A 829 40.55 5.16 10.59
C ILE A 829 41.97 5.51 11.06
N GLY A 830 42.84 4.51 11.25
CA GLY A 830 44.25 4.75 11.62
C GLY A 830 45.00 5.43 10.46
N GLY A 831 44.94 4.80 9.29
CA GLY A 831 45.20 5.46 8.00
C GLY A 831 46.31 4.82 7.18
N SER A 832 47.31 5.62 6.80
CA SER A 832 48.32 5.26 5.78
C SER A 832 49.76 5.41 6.24
N GLY A 833 50.61 4.50 5.75
CA GLY A 833 51.99 4.30 6.17
C GLY A 833 52.09 3.50 7.46
N ASN A 834 52.98 2.49 7.46
CA ASN A 834 53.19 1.44 8.48
C ASN A 834 53.23 1.92 9.95
N GLY A 835 52.06 2.27 10.48
CA GLY A 835 51.85 2.64 11.87
C GLY A 835 51.79 1.41 12.76
N ALA A 836 51.31 1.65 13.97
CA ALA A 836 50.84 0.62 14.89
C ALA A 836 49.79 1.33 15.72
N ASP A 837 48.63 1.51 15.09
CA ASP A 837 47.58 2.38 15.57
C ASP A 837 46.74 1.64 16.63
N THR A 838 46.17 2.40 17.56
CA THR A 838 45.33 1.89 18.64
C THR A 838 43.97 2.57 18.54
N LEU A 839 42.95 1.80 18.18
CA LEU A 839 41.58 2.25 17.96
C LEU A 839 40.71 1.59 19.03
N LEU A 840 40.10 2.39 19.91
CA LEU A 840 39.25 1.93 21.01
C LEU A 840 37.87 2.59 20.88
N GLY A 841 36.85 1.87 20.41
CA GLY A 841 35.49 2.42 20.25
C GLY A 841 34.84 2.80 21.58
N SER A 842 34.97 1.89 22.56
CA SER A 842 34.49 1.96 23.94
C SER A 842 33.02 1.64 24.13
N SER A 843 32.10 2.39 23.54
CA SER A 843 30.66 2.17 23.70
C SER A 843 29.87 2.87 22.61
N GLY A 844 29.07 2.12 21.86
CA GLY A 844 28.49 2.52 20.59
C GLY A 844 28.54 1.33 19.63
N ASN A 845 27.99 1.51 18.43
CA ASN A 845 28.24 0.59 17.33
C ASN A 845 29.32 1.26 16.49
N ASP A 846 30.57 0.82 16.64
CA ASP A 846 31.76 1.52 16.18
C ASP A 846 32.33 0.88 14.90
N LEU A 847 32.83 1.70 13.97
CA LEU A 847 33.52 1.24 12.76
C LEU A 847 35.00 1.54 12.89
N LEU A 848 35.81 0.50 13.14
CA LEU A 848 37.24 0.63 13.39
C LEU A 848 38.04 0.04 12.22
N ILE A 849 38.81 0.89 11.53
CA ILE A 849 39.64 0.54 10.38
C ILE A 849 41.10 0.86 10.71
N GLY A 850 41.96 -0.15 10.87
CA GLY A 850 43.39 0.05 11.16
C GLY A 850 44.10 0.78 10.02
N GLY A 851 44.25 0.10 8.88
CA GLY A 851 44.85 0.67 7.67
C GLY A 851 46.21 0.05 7.37
N ASP A 852 47.24 0.85 7.10
CA ASP A 852 48.62 0.35 6.93
C ASP A 852 49.32 0.20 8.30
N GLY A 853 49.55 -1.02 8.82
CA GLY A 853 50.14 -1.10 10.15
C GLY A 853 50.49 -2.48 10.73
N ASN A 854 50.39 -2.56 12.06
CA ASN A 854 50.15 -3.78 12.83
C ASN A 854 49.33 -3.30 14.04
N ASP A 855 48.02 -3.24 13.85
CA ASP A 855 47.16 -2.33 14.60
C ASP A 855 46.39 -3.06 15.71
N THR A 856 45.90 -2.30 16.68
CA THR A 856 45.13 -2.82 17.81
C THR A 856 43.76 -2.15 17.82
N LEU A 857 42.74 -2.92 17.45
CA LEU A 857 41.35 -2.50 17.37
C LEU A 857 40.59 -3.18 18.51
N SER A 858 39.87 -2.40 19.30
CA SER A 858 38.93 -2.90 20.29
C SER A 858 37.63 -2.13 20.13
N GLY A 859 36.55 -2.82 19.75
CA GLY A 859 35.20 -2.25 19.61
C GLY A 859 34.74 -1.71 20.96
N GLY A 860 34.28 -2.59 21.83
CA GLY A 860 34.10 -2.32 23.25
C GLY A 860 32.79 -2.86 23.78
N ALA A 861 31.69 -2.14 23.53
CA ALA A 861 30.36 -2.51 23.97
C ALA A 861 29.29 -1.90 23.04
N GLY A 862 28.53 -2.78 22.39
CA GLY A 862 27.69 -2.48 21.24
C GLY A 862 28.01 -3.49 20.14
N ASN A 863 27.52 -3.28 18.92
CA ASN A 863 27.77 -4.18 17.79
C ASN A 863 28.75 -3.50 16.83
N ASP A 864 30.00 -3.94 16.85
CA ASP A 864 31.14 -3.24 16.26
C ASP A 864 31.61 -3.88 14.95
N VAL A 865 32.10 -3.07 14.00
CA VAL A 865 32.67 -3.53 12.73
C VAL A 865 34.17 -3.25 12.70
N LEU A 866 34.98 -4.32 12.70
CA LEU A 866 36.44 -4.24 12.81
C LEU A 866 37.13 -4.68 11.52
N ARG A 867 38.03 -3.84 11.02
CA ARG A 867 38.88 -4.10 9.85
C ARG A 867 40.35 -3.82 10.15
N GLY A 868 41.20 -4.84 10.19
CA GLY A 868 42.65 -4.66 10.37
C GLY A 868 43.28 -3.86 9.23
N GLY A 869 43.12 -4.34 8.00
CA GLY A 869 43.66 -3.73 6.79
C GLY A 869 45.01 -4.30 6.38
N LEU A 870 45.88 -3.45 5.86
CA LEU A 870 47.21 -3.75 5.33
C LEU A 870 48.26 -3.92 6.44
N GLY A 871 47.96 -4.77 7.41
CA GLY A 871 48.87 -5.21 8.47
C GLY A 871 49.36 -6.65 8.28
N SER A 872 50.02 -7.24 9.29
CA SER A 872 50.30 -8.69 9.32
C SER A 872 50.35 -9.25 10.74
N ASN A 873 49.94 -8.48 11.73
CA ASN A 873 49.79 -8.93 13.11
C ASN A 873 48.70 -8.08 13.77
N ASP A 874 47.62 -7.78 13.05
CA ASP A 874 46.54 -6.95 13.57
C ASP A 874 45.79 -7.70 14.67
N SER A 875 45.40 -6.96 15.71
CA SER A 875 44.75 -7.49 16.91
C SER A 875 43.37 -6.87 17.03
N MET A 876 42.34 -7.63 16.66
CA MET A 876 40.95 -7.22 16.69
C MET A 876 40.21 -7.90 17.86
N ASP A 877 39.39 -7.13 18.57
CA ASP A 877 38.57 -7.58 19.69
C ASP A 877 37.24 -6.82 19.62
N GLY A 878 36.14 -7.44 19.17
CA GLY A 878 34.83 -6.78 19.11
C GLY A 878 34.40 -6.39 20.52
N GLY A 879 34.19 -7.40 21.35
CA GLY A 879 34.35 -7.31 22.80
C GLY A 879 33.09 -7.69 23.55
N ALA A 880 32.12 -6.78 23.61
CA ALA A 880 30.85 -6.99 24.30
C ALA A 880 29.65 -6.57 23.43
N GLY A 881 29.57 -7.14 22.23
CA GLY A 881 28.36 -7.16 21.41
C GLY A 881 27.61 -8.49 21.44
N THR A 882 26.64 -8.60 20.54
CA THR A 882 26.10 -9.88 20.06
C THR A 882 26.21 -10.04 18.55
N GLU A 883 26.67 -9.01 17.84
CA GLU A 883 26.72 -8.93 16.38
C GLU A 883 28.05 -8.28 15.92
N ASP A 884 29.16 -8.55 16.61
CA ASP A 884 30.47 -7.96 16.25
C ASP A 884 30.97 -8.59 14.94
N LEU A 885 31.30 -7.76 13.94
CA LEU A 885 31.65 -8.19 12.57
C LEU A 885 33.13 -7.99 12.25
N LEU A 886 33.75 -9.03 11.70
CA LEU A 886 35.06 -8.93 11.06
C LEU A 886 34.89 -8.62 9.57
N ASP A 887 35.46 -7.50 9.13
CA ASP A 887 35.24 -6.94 7.80
C ASP A 887 36.41 -7.23 6.85
N PHE A 888 36.10 -7.82 5.68
CA PHE A 888 37.06 -8.14 4.62
C PHE A 888 36.81 -7.36 3.32
N SER A 889 35.90 -6.38 3.30
CA SER A 889 35.35 -5.76 2.08
C SER A 889 36.33 -5.03 1.14
N ASP A 890 37.55 -4.69 1.59
CA ASP A 890 38.62 -4.16 0.73
C ASP A 890 39.60 -5.22 0.18
N GLY A 891 39.34 -6.50 0.44
CA GLY A 891 40.10 -7.63 -0.10
C GLY A 891 40.09 -7.68 -1.62
N THR A 892 41.28 -7.69 -2.23
CA THR A 892 41.46 -7.74 -3.70
C THR A 892 41.48 -9.16 -4.29
N VAL A 893 41.28 -10.19 -3.46
CA VAL A 893 41.08 -11.59 -3.89
C VAL A 893 40.02 -12.23 -3.01
N ALA A 894 39.31 -13.21 -3.57
CA ALA A 894 38.25 -13.92 -2.87
C ALA A 894 38.77 -14.64 -1.61
N VAL A 895 37.98 -14.57 -0.54
CA VAL A 895 38.24 -15.09 0.79
C VAL A 895 37.62 -16.48 0.96
N ASN A 896 38.36 -17.38 1.58
CA ASN A 896 37.85 -18.65 2.10
C ASN A 896 38.05 -18.65 3.62
N PHE A 897 36.99 -18.41 4.37
CA PHE A 897 37.04 -18.18 5.81
C PHE A 897 36.04 -19.04 6.56
N THR A 898 36.42 -19.45 7.77
CA THR A 898 35.54 -20.14 8.71
C THR A 898 35.64 -19.42 10.05
N LEU A 899 34.51 -18.91 10.53
CA LEU A 899 34.45 -18.16 11.78
C LEU A 899 34.61 -19.10 12.99
N VAL A 900 35.29 -18.60 14.02
CA VAL A 900 35.47 -19.29 15.30
C VAL A 900 35.16 -18.29 16.40
N GLN A 901 33.88 -18.23 16.81
CA GLN A 901 33.46 -17.43 17.96
C GLN A 901 34.22 -17.87 19.21
N SER A 902 35.00 -16.97 19.79
CA SER A 902 35.93 -17.28 20.88
C SER A 902 36.38 -16.02 21.62
N ALA A 903 36.25 -16.02 22.95
CA ALA A 903 36.86 -15.02 23.84
C ALA A 903 38.38 -15.23 24.06
N VAL A 904 39.01 -16.06 23.22
CA VAL A 904 40.45 -16.26 23.13
C VAL A 904 40.88 -15.96 21.69
N SER A 905 41.78 -14.98 21.56
CA SER A 905 42.49 -14.60 20.32
C SER A 905 42.76 -15.81 19.41
N THR A 906 42.10 -15.79 18.26
CA THR A 906 42.16 -16.78 17.19
C THR A 906 42.87 -16.16 15.99
N SER A 907 43.77 -16.90 15.36
CA SER A 907 44.54 -16.38 14.22
C SER A 907 43.85 -16.65 12.89
N ILE A 908 43.81 -15.63 12.04
CA ILE A 908 43.34 -15.71 10.65
C ILE A 908 44.41 -16.45 9.84
N VAL A 909 44.06 -17.63 9.32
CA VAL A 909 44.97 -18.50 8.57
C VAL A 909 44.74 -18.32 7.08
N ASN A 910 45.77 -17.91 6.34
CA ASN A 910 45.72 -17.54 4.92
C ASN A 910 44.92 -16.24 4.64
N GLY A 911 45.18 -15.16 5.40
CA GLY A 911 44.77 -13.81 4.97
C GLY A 911 45.34 -13.50 3.58
N THR A 912 44.47 -13.07 2.67
CA THR A 912 44.83 -12.81 1.27
C THR A 912 44.17 -11.54 0.75
N GLY A 913 44.83 -10.87 -0.20
CA GLY A 913 44.23 -9.78 -1.00
C GLY A 913 44.18 -8.37 -0.37
N GLY A 914 44.49 -8.19 0.90
CA GLY A 914 44.39 -6.87 1.55
C GLY A 914 44.54 -6.96 3.06
N LEU A 915 44.20 -8.13 3.59
CA LEU A 915 44.31 -8.54 4.98
C LEU A 915 45.65 -9.26 5.18
N GLY A 916 46.27 -9.02 6.32
CA GLY A 916 47.59 -9.50 6.68
C GLY A 916 47.73 -11.00 6.92
N ASN A 917 48.98 -11.43 7.07
CA ASN A 917 49.30 -12.82 7.42
C ASN A 917 49.63 -12.93 8.90
N ASN A 918 48.84 -13.66 9.67
CA ASN A 918 48.88 -13.85 11.14
C ASN A 918 48.10 -12.82 11.97
N ASP A 919 47.16 -12.08 11.38
CA ASP A 919 46.21 -11.27 12.14
C ASP A 919 45.36 -12.14 13.08
N THR A 920 44.77 -11.51 14.08
CA THR A 920 44.03 -12.19 15.14
C THR A 920 42.73 -11.48 15.49
N TYR A 921 41.71 -12.26 15.83
CA TYR A 921 40.39 -11.78 16.27
C TYR A 921 39.90 -12.55 17.51
N GLN A 922 39.03 -11.94 18.30
CA GLN A 922 38.27 -12.56 19.39
C GLN A 922 37.00 -11.76 19.63
N ASN A 923 35.97 -12.38 20.23
CA ASN A 923 34.64 -11.77 20.44
C ASN A 923 34.13 -11.13 19.13
N ILE A 924 33.85 -11.99 18.16
CA ILE A 924 33.36 -11.68 16.82
C ILE A 924 32.33 -12.75 16.50
N GLU A 925 31.12 -12.31 16.16
CA GLU A 925 29.95 -13.16 15.88
C GLU A 925 29.60 -13.18 14.39
N GLY A 926 30.23 -12.34 13.56
CA GLY A 926 29.99 -12.38 12.11
C GLY A 926 31.16 -11.96 11.23
N VAL A 927 30.92 -12.05 9.92
CA VAL A 927 31.91 -11.79 8.87
C VAL A 927 31.28 -11.11 7.65
N ILE A 928 31.99 -10.11 7.12
CA ILE A 928 31.67 -9.46 5.84
C ILE A 928 32.72 -9.88 4.81
N GLY A 929 32.28 -10.38 3.65
CA GLY A 929 33.13 -10.76 2.53
C GLY A 929 33.65 -9.58 1.70
N THR A 930 34.15 -9.91 0.51
CA THR A 930 34.78 -9.01 -0.46
C THR A 930 33.80 -8.63 -1.58
N GLY A 931 34.27 -7.85 -2.56
CA GLY A 931 33.57 -7.66 -3.84
C GLY A 931 33.85 -8.78 -4.88
N LEU A 932 34.05 -10.02 -4.44
CA LEU A 932 34.43 -11.17 -5.27
C LEU A 932 33.75 -12.46 -4.79
N ALA A 933 33.77 -13.52 -5.62
CA ALA A 933 33.09 -14.79 -5.34
C ALA A 933 33.71 -15.57 -4.16
N ASP A 934 33.14 -15.40 -2.98
CA ASP A 934 33.70 -15.82 -1.70
C ASP A 934 33.21 -17.19 -1.20
N THR A 935 33.85 -17.69 -0.14
CA THR A 935 33.40 -18.87 0.60
C THR A 935 33.49 -18.59 2.09
N LEU A 936 32.36 -18.24 2.69
CA LEU A 936 32.23 -17.90 4.09
C LEU A 936 31.47 -19.01 4.82
N THR A 937 31.97 -19.39 5.98
CA THR A 937 31.36 -20.43 6.81
C THR A 937 31.32 -19.96 8.26
N GLY A 938 30.17 -20.11 8.90
CA GLY A 938 29.95 -19.86 10.31
C GLY A 938 30.65 -20.86 11.22
N SER A 939 30.25 -20.84 12.48
CA SER A 939 30.84 -21.53 13.60
C SER A 939 29.94 -22.68 14.09
N ALA A 940 29.63 -22.71 15.38
CA ALA A 940 28.70 -23.63 16.03
C ALA A 940 27.78 -22.89 17.03
N SER A 941 27.63 -21.59 16.82
CA SER A 941 26.87 -20.59 17.55
C SER A 941 26.20 -19.69 16.50
N ASN A 942 25.17 -18.92 16.86
CA ASN A 942 24.49 -18.05 15.89
C ASN A 942 25.48 -17.05 15.28
N ASP A 943 25.66 -17.09 13.96
CA ASP A 943 26.57 -16.19 13.22
C ASP A 943 25.82 -15.20 12.31
N ILE A 944 26.48 -14.10 11.95
CA ILE A 944 26.03 -13.19 10.87
C ILE A 944 27.00 -13.26 9.69
N ILE A 945 26.50 -13.52 8.48
CA ILE A 945 27.33 -13.67 7.29
C ILE A 945 26.80 -12.78 6.17
N ARG A 946 27.61 -11.78 5.79
CA ARG A 946 27.39 -10.91 4.63
C ARG A 946 28.34 -11.33 3.51
N GLY A 947 27.80 -11.73 2.36
CA GLY A 947 28.61 -12.17 1.21
C GLY A 947 29.43 -11.03 0.62
N GLY A 948 28.79 -9.88 0.41
CA GLY A 948 29.32 -8.77 -0.37
C GLY A 948 28.71 -8.74 -1.77
N ALA A 949 29.44 -8.21 -2.73
CA ALA A 949 29.08 -8.30 -4.14
C ALA A 949 29.89 -9.41 -4.81
N GLY A 950 29.25 -10.49 -5.25
CA GLY A 950 29.97 -11.67 -5.70
C GLY A 950 29.09 -12.71 -6.38
N ASN A 951 29.41 -13.97 -6.11
CA ASN A 951 28.61 -15.16 -6.44
C ASN A 951 29.01 -16.17 -5.38
N ASP A 952 28.50 -15.98 -4.17
CA ASP A 952 29.20 -16.42 -2.98
C ASP A 952 28.71 -17.80 -2.50
N THR A 953 29.55 -18.49 -1.76
CA THR A 953 29.19 -19.75 -1.10
C THR A 953 29.12 -19.53 0.39
N LEU A 954 27.91 -19.41 0.92
CA LEU A 954 27.61 -19.02 2.29
C LEU A 954 27.02 -20.20 3.07
N ASP A 955 27.46 -20.37 4.32
CA ASP A 955 27.05 -21.48 5.18
C ASP A 955 27.06 -21.03 6.65
N GLY A 956 25.91 -20.82 7.30
CA GLY A 956 25.89 -20.57 8.75
C GLY A 956 26.44 -21.75 9.56
N ALA A 957 26.50 -22.93 8.94
CA ALA A 957 27.07 -24.18 9.44
C ALA A 957 26.33 -24.79 10.63
N GLY A 958 26.20 -24.09 11.76
CA GLY A 958 25.64 -24.66 12.97
C GLY A 958 25.23 -23.66 14.05
N GLY A 959 24.23 -22.83 13.79
CA GLY A 959 23.47 -22.11 14.81
C GLY A 959 22.05 -22.67 15.00
N THR A 960 21.21 -21.84 15.62
CA THR A 960 19.73 -21.94 15.56
C THR A 960 19.15 -20.55 15.37
N GLY A 961 19.75 -19.77 14.49
CA GLY A 961 19.59 -18.33 14.39
C GLY A 961 20.67 -17.66 13.55
N ASP A 962 21.27 -18.40 12.60
CA ASP A 962 22.28 -17.85 11.70
C ASP A 962 21.62 -16.88 10.72
N LEU A 963 22.14 -15.65 10.60
CA LEU A 963 21.61 -14.58 9.77
C LEU A 963 22.39 -14.44 8.46
N LEU A 964 21.66 -14.50 7.35
CA LEU A 964 22.15 -14.12 6.03
C LEU A 964 21.94 -12.61 5.84
N ASP A 965 23.02 -11.85 5.70
CA ASP A 965 22.97 -10.39 5.71
C ASP A 965 23.14 -9.82 4.29
N PHE A 966 22.18 -8.99 3.87
CA PHE A 966 22.14 -8.28 2.58
C PHE A 966 22.18 -6.75 2.74
N SER A 967 22.55 -6.23 3.91
CA SER A 967 22.45 -4.79 4.24
C SER A 967 23.34 -3.85 3.42
N ASP A 968 24.28 -4.38 2.63
CA ASP A 968 25.07 -3.65 1.63
C ASP A 968 24.41 -3.60 0.23
N GLY A 969 23.22 -4.17 0.08
CA GLY A 969 22.40 -4.11 -1.12
C GLY A 969 22.06 -2.67 -1.53
N THR A 970 22.13 -2.40 -2.83
CA THR A 970 21.97 -1.06 -3.44
C THR A 970 20.57 -0.77 -4.01
N ALA A 971 19.64 -1.72 -3.83
CA ALA A 971 18.22 -1.59 -4.17
C ALA A 971 17.41 -2.64 -3.38
N GLY A 972 16.10 -2.44 -3.28
CA GLY A 972 15.19 -3.33 -2.55
C GLY A 972 15.20 -4.78 -3.05
N LEU A 973 15.08 -5.68 -2.09
CA LEU A 973 15.24 -7.12 -2.20
C LEU A 973 13.87 -7.82 -2.26
N THR A 974 13.82 -8.96 -2.94
CA THR A 974 12.69 -9.90 -2.79
C THR A 974 13.26 -11.27 -2.50
N PHE A 975 13.15 -11.71 -1.24
CA PHE A 975 13.80 -12.91 -0.73
C PHE A 975 12.79 -13.86 -0.09
N THR A 976 13.04 -15.16 -0.24
CA THR A 976 12.29 -16.21 0.47
C THR A 976 13.29 -17.17 1.09
N LEU A 977 13.28 -17.25 2.42
CA LEU A 977 14.22 -18.06 3.18
C LEU A 977 13.90 -19.54 2.99
N THR A 978 14.88 -20.29 2.49
CA THR A 978 14.80 -21.75 2.37
C THR A 978 15.78 -22.38 3.35
N GLN A 979 15.32 -22.59 4.59
CA GLN A 979 16.08 -23.34 5.59
C GLN A 979 16.41 -24.75 5.06
N SER A 980 17.69 -25.01 4.78
CA SER A 980 18.14 -26.29 4.23
C SER A 980 19.62 -26.51 4.49
N SER A 981 20.01 -27.77 4.70
CA SER A 981 21.42 -28.21 4.70
C SER A 981 21.95 -28.51 3.29
N SER A 982 21.09 -28.43 2.27
CA SER A 982 21.51 -28.44 0.86
C SER A 982 21.66 -27.00 0.38
N PRO A 983 22.65 -26.67 -0.47
CA PRO A 983 22.79 -25.32 -1.02
C PRO A 983 21.55 -24.91 -1.80
N THR A 984 20.91 -23.83 -1.36
CA THR A 984 19.93 -23.05 -2.11
C THR A 984 20.69 -22.03 -2.94
N SER A 985 20.17 -21.63 -4.11
CA SER A 985 20.73 -20.51 -4.87
C SER A 985 19.73 -19.37 -4.95
N PHE A 986 20.21 -18.15 -4.75
CA PHE A 986 19.41 -16.93 -4.81
C PHE A 986 20.12 -15.90 -5.70
N ASN A 987 19.34 -15.13 -6.46
CA ASN A 987 19.87 -14.13 -7.38
C ASN A 987 19.54 -12.73 -6.85
N ALA A 988 20.46 -12.20 -6.04
CA ALA A 988 20.47 -10.85 -5.49
C ALA A 988 21.03 -9.79 -6.46
N SER A 989 21.28 -10.12 -7.75
CA SER A 989 21.94 -9.21 -8.71
C SER A 989 21.17 -7.90 -8.95
N ALA A 990 19.87 -7.88 -8.68
CA ALA A 990 19.05 -6.67 -8.74
C ALA A 990 19.42 -5.64 -7.66
N ALA A 991 19.85 -6.10 -6.47
CA ALA A 991 20.42 -5.30 -5.40
C ALA A 991 21.93 -5.08 -5.55
N GLY A 992 22.56 -5.65 -6.59
CA GLY A 992 23.99 -5.53 -6.85
C GLY A 992 24.88 -6.57 -6.15
N LEU A 993 24.30 -7.48 -5.35
CA LEU A 993 25.05 -8.47 -4.56
C LEU A 993 25.43 -9.72 -5.36
N GLY A 994 24.66 -10.09 -6.40
CA GLY A 994 25.06 -11.13 -7.36
C GLY A 994 24.21 -12.41 -7.32
N THR A 995 24.81 -13.58 -7.50
CA THR A 995 24.09 -14.87 -7.47
C THR A 995 24.77 -15.86 -6.54
N ASP A 996 24.21 -15.95 -5.33
CA ASP A 996 24.81 -16.63 -4.21
C ASP A 996 24.23 -18.03 -4.01
N SER A 997 24.96 -18.82 -3.24
CA SER A 997 24.52 -20.13 -2.78
C SER A 997 24.65 -20.23 -1.27
N TYR A 998 23.52 -20.25 -0.58
CA TYR A 998 23.42 -20.27 0.88
C TYR A 998 22.85 -21.60 1.41
N ARG A 999 23.14 -21.94 2.67
CA ARG A 999 22.55 -23.07 3.41
C ARG A 999 22.79 -22.90 4.91
N ASN A 1000 22.00 -23.62 5.74
CA ASN A 1000 22.05 -23.53 7.20
C ASN A 1000 21.96 -22.07 7.67
N PHE A 1001 20.86 -21.41 7.33
CA PHE A 1001 20.50 -20.08 7.82
C PHE A 1001 19.06 -20.15 8.30
N GLU A 1002 18.80 -19.58 9.47
CA GLU A 1002 17.47 -19.48 10.10
C GLU A 1002 16.96 -18.04 10.07
N GLY A 1003 17.68 -17.11 9.45
CA GLY A 1003 17.24 -15.73 9.35
C GLY A 1003 17.91 -14.93 8.25
N VAL A 1004 17.44 -13.70 8.09
CA VAL A 1004 17.88 -12.77 7.06
C VAL A 1004 17.83 -11.32 7.57
N ILE A 1005 18.82 -10.54 7.15
CA ILE A 1005 18.82 -9.07 7.25
C ILE A 1005 18.67 -8.53 5.82
N GLY A 1006 17.65 -7.71 5.60
CA GLY A 1006 17.42 -7.03 4.35
C GLY A 1006 18.35 -5.83 4.11
N THR A 1007 17.96 -4.99 3.15
CA THR A 1007 18.72 -3.86 2.63
C THR A 1007 18.39 -2.56 3.35
N ALA A 1008 18.94 -1.43 2.89
CA ALA A 1008 18.52 -0.09 3.30
C ALA A 1008 17.34 0.46 2.45
N PHE A 1009 16.67 -0.41 1.69
CA PHE A 1009 15.55 -0.08 0.81
C PHE A 1009 14.35 -0.99 1.06
N ALA A 1010 13.16 -0.53 0.65
CA ALA A 1010 11.92 -1.28 0.75
C ALA A 1010 12.01 -2.70 0.17
N ASP A 1011 12.00 -3.68 1.07
CA ASP A 1011 12.19 -5.09 0.80
C ASP A 1011 10.88 -5.88 0.83
N THR A 1012 10.93 -7.12 0.33
CA THR A 1012 9.88 -8.12 0.51
C THR A 1012 10.51 -9.43 0.94
N ILE A 1013 10.44 -9.71 2.24
CA ILE A 1013 11.05 -10.85 2.90
C ILE A 1013 9.97 -11.83 3.29
N THR A 1014 10.16 -13.10 2.93
CA THR A 1014 9.31 -14.20 3.40
C THR A 1014 10.18 -15.23 4.11
N GLY A 1015 9.75 -15.64 5.30
CA GLY A 1015 10.34 -16.72 6.07
C GLY A 1015 10.06 -18.09 5.45
N SER A 1016 10.08 -19.09 6.31
CA SER A 1016 10.08 -20.50 6.00
C SER A 1016 8.84 -21.19 6.59
N ALA A 1017 9.01 -22.31 7.30
CA ALA A 1017 7.94 -22.96 8.07
C ALA A 1017 8.54 -23.54 9.37
N SER A 1018 9.49 -22.80 9.92
CA SER A 1018 10.32 -23.07 11.08
C SER A 1018 10.69 -21.71 11.67
N ASN A 1019 10.83 -21.62 12.99
CA ASN A 1019 11.19 -20.40 13.73
C ASN A 1019 12.32 -19.62 13.03
N ASP A 1020 11.98 -18.47 12.45
CA ASP A 1020 12.88 -17.62 11.67
C ASP A 1020 13.27 -16.34 12.43
N GLN A 1021 14.40 -15.73 12.06
CA GLN A 1021 14.78 -14.37 12.47
C GLN A 1021 14.82 -13.44 11.27
N LEU A 1022 13.83 -12.56 11.15
CA LEU A 1022 13.64 -11.69 9.98
C LEU A 1022 13.86 -10.23 10.38
N ARG A 1023 14.76 -9.53 9.68
CA ARG A 1023 15.05 -8.10 9.87
C ARG A 1023 14.91 -7.40 8.52
N GLY A 1024 14.00 -6.43 8.40
CA GLY A 1024 13.80 -5.66 7.17
C GLY A 1024 15.00 -4.78 6.86
N GLY A 1025 15.36 -3.90 7.81
CA GLY A 1025 16.54 -3.06 7.72
C GLY A 1025 16.15 -1.58 7.66
N GLY A 1026 16.06 -1.01 6.46
CA GLY A 1026 15.56 0.33 6.26
C GLY A 1026 14.77 0.47 4.96
N GLY A 1027 13.86 1.44 4.91
CA GLY A 1027 12.82 1.47 3.88
C GLY A 1027 11.50 0.94 4.43
N ASN A 1028 10.47 0.85 3.58
CA ASN A 1028 9.15 0.37 3.99
C ASN A 1028 9.00 -1.09 3.56
N ASP A 1029 9.23 -2.00 4.50
CA ASP A 1029 9.42 -3.41 4.23
C ASP A 1029 8.12 -4.21 4.32
N VAL A 1030 8.07 -5.34 3.61
CA VAL A 1030 6.98 -6.31 3.73
C VAL A 1030 7.58 -7.63 4.20
N ILE A 1031 7.35 -7.98 5.46
CA ILE A 1031 7.92 -9.16 6.12
C ILE A 1031 6.81 -10.14 6.49
N ASN A 1032 6.98 -11.42 6.14
CA ASN A 1032 6.00 -12.48 6.40
C ASN A 1032 6.70 -13.74 6.94
N GLY A 1033 6.53 -14.05 8.22
CA GLY A 1033 7.12 -15.22 8.89
C GLY A 1033 6.65 -16.56 8.31
N LEU A 1034 5.32 -16.69 8.18
CA LEU A 1034 4.51 -17.83 7.74
C LEU A 1034 4.09 -18.80 8.83
N ALA A 1035 5.03 -19.55 9.43
CA ALA A 1035 4.71 -20.57 10.41
C ALA A 1035 5.94 -20.99 11.23
N GLY A 1036 5.84 -20.90 12.54
CA GLY A 1036 6.96 -21.01 13.48
C GLY A 1036 6.72 -20.08 14.66
N ASP A 1037 7.57 -20.12 15.68
CA ASP A 1037 7.64 -18.98 16.61
C ASP A 1037 8.69 -18.01 16.04
N ASP A 1038 8.28 -17.10 15.16
CA ASP A 1038 9.19 -16.24 14.39
C ASP A 1038 9.53 -14.95 15.14
N ARG A 1039 10.71 -14.38 14.86
CA ARG A 1039 11.15 -13.10 15.43
C ARG A 1039 11.35 -12.08 14.32
N ILE A 1040 10.51 -11.05 14.32
CA ILE A 1040 10.40 -10.07 13.23
C ILE A 1040 10.79 -8.68 13.72
N VAL A 1041 11.77 -8.05 13.09
CA VAL A 1041 12.09 -6.62 13.19
C VAL A 1041 11.77 -6.01 11.84
N GLY A 1042 10.95 -4.95 11.80
CA GLY A 1042 10.80 -4.12 10.61
C GLY A 1042 12.11 -3.38 10.34
N GLY A 1043 12.27 -2.24 11.02
CA GLY A 1043 13.55 -1.54 11.10
C GLY A 1043 13.36 -0.05 11.06
N ALA A 1044 13.71 0.58 9.94
CA ALA A 1044 13.60 2.01 9.73
C ALA A 1044 12.71 2.35 8.52
N GLY A 1045 11.39 2.35 8.75
CA GLY A 1045 10.39 2.87 7.83
C GLY A 1045 8.97 2.56 8.31
N ALA A 1046 8.04 2.44 7.38
CA ALA A 1046 6.65 2.06 7.65
C ALA A 1046 6.38 0.63 7.18
N ASP A 1047 6.58 -0.33 8.06
CA ASP A 1047 6.69 -1.72 7.67
C ASP A 1047 5.36 -2.48 7.78
N ILE A 1048 5.17 -3.49 6.93
CA ILE A 1048 4.03 -4.41 6.97
C ILE A 1048 4.54 -5.75 7.46
N LEU A 1049 4.17 -6.08 8.69
CA LEU A 1049 4.65 -7.26 9.40
C LEU A 1049 3.52 -8.28 9.53
N THR A 1050 3.75 -9.49 9.00
CA THR A 1050 2.87 -10.64 9.12
C THR A 1050 3.62 -11.74 9.88
N GLY A 1051 3.06 -12.20 10.99
CA GLY A 1051 3.64 -13.32 11.75
C GLY A 1051 3.28 -14.63 11.06
N GLY A 1052 2.00 -14.96 11.08
CA GLY A 1052 1.43 -16.10 10.38
C GLY A 1052 0.73 -17.07 11.33
N ALA A 1053 1.47 -18.08 11.80
CA ALA A 1053 0.91 -19.15 12.64
C ALA A 1053 1.95 -19.70 13.62
N ASP A 1054 1.46 -20.07 14.81
CA ASP A 1054 2.21 -20.35 16.04
C ASP A 1054 2.43 -19.06 16.87
N ASN A 1055 3.59 -18.75 17.48
CA ASN A 1055 3.68 -17.63 18.45
C ASN A 1055 4.80 -16.63 18.10
N ASP A 1056 4.45 -15.52 17.46
CA ASP A 1056 5.43 -14.61 16.87
C ASP A 1056 5.86 -13.50 17.81
N THR A 1057 7.07 -12.95 17.61
CA THR A 1057 7.63 -11.84 18.39
C THR A 1057 8.03 -10.70 17.46
N PHE A 1058 7.23 -9.63 17.46
CA PHE A 1058 7.48 -8.39 16.72
C PHE A 1058 8.29 -7.42 17.58
N VAL A 1059 9.37 -6.88 17.03
CA VAL A 1059 10.45 -6.26 17.81
C VAL A 1059 10.69 -4.85 17.34
N PHE A 1060 10.70 -3.93 18.31
CA PHE A 1060 10.97 -2.52 18.11
C PHE A 1060 12.28 -2.19 18.84
N ASP A 1061 13.36 -2.04 18.05
CA ASP A 1061 14.70 -1.75 18.54
C ASP A 1061 15.23 -0.37 18.12
N SER A 1062 14.68 0.22 17.05
CA SER A 1062 14.93 1.60 16.63
C SER A 1062 13.84 2.57 17.16
N ALA A 1063 14.15 3.87 17.25
CA ALA A 1063 13.11 4.89 17.44
C ALA A 1063 12.15 4.85 16.24
N PRO A 1064 10.82 5.02 16.42
CA PRO A 1064 9.85 4.83 15.35
C PRO A 1064 10.09 5.82 14.21
N ASN A 1065 10.76 5.34 13.16
CA ASN A 1065 11.07 6.06 11.93
C ASN A 1065 9.94 5.92 10.89
N ALA A 1066 8.83 5.29 11.26
CA ALA A 1066 7.44 5.54 10.89
C ALA A 1066 6.56 4.65 11.81
N VAL A 1067 5.31 4.40 11.42
CA VAL A 1067 4.39 3.50 12.14
C VAL A 1067 4.24 2.18 11.41
N ASP A 1068 4.65 1.09 12.05
CA ASP A 1068 4.51 -0.27 11.50
C ASP A 1068 3.08 -0.79 11.59
N SER A 1069 2.74 -1.72 10.70
CA SER A 1069 1.42 -2.36 10.60
C SER A 1069 1.55 -3.87 10.77
N ILE A 1070 1.21 -4.38 11.95
CA ILE A 1070 1.12 -5.83 12.22
C ILE A 1070 -0.25 -6.34 11.76
N THR A 1071 -0.27 -7.32 10.85
CA THR A 1071 -1.49 -7.68 10.09
C THR A 1071 -2.41 -8.70 10.75
N ASP A 1072 -1.91 -9.49 11.71
CA ASP A 1072 -2.53 -10.75 12.13
C ASP A 1072 -2.24 -11.15 13.59
N PHE A 1073 -1.92 -10.18 14.45
CA PHE A 1073 -1.52 -10.39 15.85
C PHE A 1073 -2.50 -11.27 16.67
N ASP A 1074 -2.05 -12.39 17.21
CA ASP A 1074 -2.81 -13.29 18.09
C ASP A 1074 -2.65 -12.92 19.58
N ALA A 1075 -3.66 -12.24 20.14
CA ALA A 1075 -3.74 -11.89 21.55
C ALA A 1075 -4.51 -12.93 22.42
N SER A 1076 -4.59 -14.20 22.02
CA SER A 1076 -5.49 -15.19 22.65
C SER A 1076 -5.01 -15.77 23.99
N GLY A 1077 -3.78 -15.50 24.44
CA GLY A 1077 -3.40 -15.68 25.85
C GLY A 1077 -1.91 -15.69 26.21
N SER A 1078 -1.59 -14.99 27.30
CA SER A 1078 -0.29 -14.86 28.01
C SER A 1078 0.95 -15.49 27.37
N ALA A 1079 1.83 -14.66 26.78
CA ALA A 1079 3.30 -14.75 26.60
C ALA A 1079 4.02 -16.06 26.20
N ALA A 1080 3.30 -17.17 26.10
CA ALA A 1080 3.76 -18.54 25.87
C ALA A 1080 2.69 -19.35 25.10
N SER A 1081 1.69 -18.67 24.53
CA SER A 1081 0.58 -19.25 23.75
C SER A 1081 -0.13 -18.23 22.84
N GLY A 1082 0.57 -17.15 22.46
CA GLY A 1082 0.10 -16.07 21.61
C GLY A 1082 1.27 -15.11 21.31
N ASP A 1083 1.04 -14.17 20.41
CA ASP A 1083 2.05 -13.25 19.89
C ASP A 1083 2.53 -12.24 20.93
N LEU A 1084 3.67 -11.61 20.61
CA LEU A 1084 4.39 -10.73 21.50
C LEU A 1084 4.94 -9.50 20.79
N ILE A 1085 4.87 -8.38 21.49
CA ILE A 1085 5.64 -7.17 21.17
C ILE A 1085 6.87 -7.11 22.07
N GLU A 1086 8.08 -7.01 21.52
CA GLU A 1086 9.31 -6.76 22.26
C GLU A 1086 9.79 -5.32 22.07
N LEU A 1087 9.86 -4.55 23.15
CA LEU A 1087 10.35 -3.17 23.16
C LEU A 1087 11.77 -3.13 23.72
N SER A 1088 12.77 -2.76 22.92
CA SER A 1088 14.18 -2.66 23.34
C SER A 1088 14.42 -1.55 24.35
N ARG A 1089 15.11 -1.84 25.46
CA ARG A 1089 15.50 -0.83 26.45
C ARG A 1089 16.53 0.19 25.96
N GLY A 1090 17.25 -0.09 24.88
CA GLY A 1090 18.15 0.89 24.26
C GLY A 1090 17.37 2.12 23.73
N THR A 1091 16.18 1.87 23.19
CA THR A 1091 15.27 2.89 22.64
C THR A 1091 14.21 3.30 23.67
N PHE A 1092 13.50 2.33 24.24
CA PHE A 1092 12.40 2.52 25.18
C PHE A 1092 12.91 2.65 26.63
N THR A 1093 13.86 3.58 26.83
CA THR A 1093 14.68 3.70 28.05
C THR A 1093 13.91 3.94 29.36
N ALA A 1094 12.69 4.48 29.30
CA ALA A 1094 11.86 4.79 30.47
C ALA A 1094 11.15 3.56 31.08
N LEU A 1095 11.01 2.47 30.31
CA LEU A 1095 10.36 1.25 30.78
C LEU A 1095 11.13 0.64 31.96
N THR A 1096 10.44 0.19 33.00
CA THR A 1096 11.03 -0.69 34.02
C THR A 1096 10.60 -2.15 33.79
N THR A 1097 11.21 -3.08 34.51
CA THR A 1097 10.86 -4.51 34.40
C THR A 1097 10.56 -5.11 35.77
N ALA A 1098 9.49 -5.91 35.81
CA ALA A 1098 9.36 -6.91 36.85
C ALA A 1098 10.38 -8.04 36.60
N SER A 1099 10.68 -8.83 37.63
CA SER A 1099 11.62 -9.96 37.53
C SER A 1099 11.12 -11.05 36.56
N GLY A 1100 11.40 -10.93 35.26
CA GLY A 1100 11.01 -11.91 34.24
C GLY A 1100 10.83 -11.40 32.80
N SER A 1101 11.39 -10.24 32.44
CA SER A 1101 11.36 -9.65 31.07
C SER A 1101 9.99 -9.22 30.50
N THR A 1102 8.88 -9.42 31.22
CA THR A 1102 7.57 -8.85 30.85
C THR A 1102 7.45 -7.40 31.34
N LEU A 1103 6.68 -6.59 30.61
CA LEU A 1103 6.33 -5.24 31.02
C LEU A 1103 5.59 -5.24 32.38
N SER A 1104 5.80 -4.21 33.19
CA SER A 1104 5.04 -4.05 34.43
C SER A 1104 3.58 -3.71 34.12
N ALA A 1105 2.62 -4.40 34.74
CA ALA A 1105 1.20 -4.06 34.65
C ALA A 1105 0.83 -2.67 35.22
N ALA A 1106 1.77 -1.97 35.87
CA ALA A 1106 1.62 -0.56 36.28
C ALA A 1106 2.12 0.43 35.21
N GLU A 1107 2.87 -0.05 34.21
CA GLU A 1107 3.46 0.73 33.13
C GLU A 1107 2.71 0.59 31.80
N PHE A 1108 1.65 -0.21 31.79
CA PHE A 1108 0.79 -0.49 30.65
C PHE A 1108 -0.63 0.01 30.88
N ALA A 1109 -1.28 0.51 29.83
CA ALA A 1109 -2.72 0.74 29.81
C ALA A 1109 -3.36 0.27 28.49
N SER A 1110 -4.44 -0.51 28.59
CA SER A 1110 -5.34 -0.82 27.47
C SER A 1110 -6.59 0.07 27.62
N LEU A 1111 -6.83 0.95 26.65
CA LEU A 1111 -7.87 1.99 26.68
C LEU A 1111 -8.62 2.01 25.34
N ASN A 1112 -9.77 2.70 25.28
CA ASN A 1112 -10.48 2.97 24.03
C ASN A 1112 -10.31 4.47 23.72
N GLY A 1113 -9.59 4.79 22.64
CA GLY A 1113 -9.27 6.17 22.23
C GLY A 1113 -7.91 6.68 22.72
N GLY A 1114 -6.90 5.80 22.79
CA GLY A 1114 -5.55 6.02 23.32
C GLY A 1114 -4.66 7.03 22.58
N GLY A 1115 -5.22 8.00 21.85
CA GLY A 1115 -4.50 9.15 21.31
C GLY A 1115 -4.06 10.16 22.38
N ALA A 1116 -3.44 11.27 21.98
CA ALA A 1116 -2.66 12.22 22.80
C ALA A 1116 -3.39 12.97 23.94
N GLY A 1117 -4.61 12.55 24.30
CA GLY A 1117 -5.44 13.18 25.33
C GLY A 1117 -6.14 12.21 26.30
N ASP A 1118 -5.78 10.93 26.31
CA ASP A 1118 -6.28 10.00 27.32
C ASP A 1118 -5.58 10.22 28.66
N VAL A 1119 -6.34 10.27 29.78
CA VAL A 1119 -5.76 10.43 31.13
C VAL A 1119 -5.17 9.10 31.61
N VAL A 1120 -3.98 8.81 31.11
CA VAL A 1120 -3.18 7.66 31.55
C VAL A 1120 -2.65 7.91 32.97
N GLY A 1121 -2.54 6.86 33.77
CA GLY A 1121 -2.00 6.97 35.13
C GLY A 1121 -0.52 7.33 35.10
N ALA A 1122 -0.08 8.25 35.96
CA ALA A 1122 1.34 8.62 36.04
C ALA A 1122 2.21 7.39 36.34
N GLY A 1123 3.21 7.15 35.49
CA GLY A 1123 4.04 5.94 35.45
C GLY A 1123 3.63 4.90 34.39
N VAL A 1124 2.59 5.15 33.59
CA VAL A 1124 2.31 4.36 32.38
C VAL A 1124 3.15 4.88 31.22
N HIS A 1125 3.85 3.96 30.56
CA HIS A 1125 4.76 4.25 29.45
C HIS A 1125 4.37 3.51 28.16
N VAL A 1126 3.51 2.49 28.20
CA VAL A 1126 2.98 1.83 27.00
C VAL A 1126 1.45 1.86 27.02
N ILE A 1127 0.83 2.32 25.93
CA ILE A 1127 -0.62 2.41 25.80
C ILE A 1127 -1.07 1.67 24.54
N TYR A 1128 -1.99 0.72 24.70
CA TYR A 1128 -2.71 0.11 23.58
C TYR A 1128 -4.12 0.71 23.46
N ASP A 1129 -4.47 1.18 22.26
CA ASP A 1129 -5.81 1.63 21.91
C ASP A 1129 -6.61 0.50 21.25
N SER A 1130 -7.46 -0.14 22.04
CA SER A 1130 -8.36 -1.21 21.60
C SER A 1130 -9.42 -0.79 20.57
N ALA A 1131 -9.61 0.51 20.30
CA ALA A 1131 -10.52 1.00 19.27
C ALA A 1131 -9.87 1.16 17.89
N THR A 1132 -8.57 1.40 17.84
CA THR A 1132 -7.81 1.66 16.59
C THR A 1132 -6.81 0.56 16.26
N GLY A 1133 -6.39 -0.24 17.26
CA GLY A 1133 -5.27 -1.17 17.16
C GLY A 1133 -3.91 -0.53 17.47
N ASN A 1134 -3.87 0.76 17.78
CA ASN A 1134 -2.61 1.50 17.89
C ASN A 1134 -1.88 1.22 19.21
N LEU A 1135 -0.56 1.01 19.14
CA LEU A 1135 0.36 0.89 20.26
C LEU A 1135 1.24 2.14 20.36
N TYR A 1136 1.19 2.81 21.50
CA TYR A 1136 1.92 4.04 21.79
C TYR A 1136 2.94 3.86 22.92
N TYR A 1137 4.02 4.62 22.86
CA TYR A 1137 5.02 4.74 23.93
C TYR A 1137 5.08 6.17 24.48
N ASP A 1138 5.03 6.34 25.78
CA ASP A 1138 5.21 7.61 26.49
C ASP A 1138 6.54 7.57 27.25
N ALA A 1139 7.51 8.39 26.83
CA ALA A 1139 8.87 8.39 27.37
C ALA A 1139 9.02 9.13 28.71
N ASP A 1140 8.06 9.96 29.12
CA ASP A 1140 8.13 10.68 30.40
C ASP A 1140 7.17 10.13 31.47
N GLY A 1141 6.17 9.35 31.05
CA GLY A 1141 5.21 8.67 31.92
C GLY A 1141 4.31 9.64 32.70
N LEU A 1142 4.27 10.92 32.32
CA LEU A 1142 3.40 11.95 32.88
C LEU A 1142 2.06 12.01 32.14
N GLY A 1143 1.97 11.34 30.99
CA GLY A 1143 0.74 11.08 30.26
C GLY A 1143 0.57 11.95 29.03
N ALA A 1144 0.19 11.27 27.95
CA ALA A 1144 -0.60 11.78 26.84
C ALA A 1144 0.09 12.74 25.85
N ALA A 1145 0.63 13.86 26.31
CA ALA A 1145 1.08 14.96 25.45
C ALA A 1145 2.38 14.67 24.68
N ASN A 1146 3.15 13.66 25.11
CA ASN A 1146 4.45 13.28 24.55
C ASN A 1146 4.50 11.79 24.18
N ARG A 1147 3.35 11.15 23.89
CA ARG A 1147 3.31 9.74 23.47
C ARG A 1147 3.61 9.62 21.97
N THR A 1148 4.51 8.75 21.59
CA THR A 1148 4.85 8.42 20.19
C THR A 1148 4.06 7.19 19.75
N LEU A 1149 3.52 7.17 18.54
CA LEU A 1149 2.91 5.98 17.94
C LEU A 1149 4.04 5.04 17.49
N VAL A 1150 3.95 3.76 17.84
CA VAL A 1150 4.98 2.75 17.57
C VAL A 1150 4.49 1.77 16.51
N ALA A 1151 3.26 1.27 16.63
CA ALA A 1151 2.69 0.30 15.69
C ALA A 1151 1.15 0.36 15.64
N THR A 1152 0.57 -0.21 14.59
CA THR A 1152 -0.86 -0.50 14.44
C THR A 1152 -1.03 -2.02 14.36
N LEU A 1153 -1.82 -2.59 15.26
CA LEU A 1153 -2.05 -4.03 15.36
C LEU A 1153 -3.45 -4.40 14.87
N THR A 1154 -3.53 -5.27 13.88
CA THR A 1154 -4.77 -5.93 13.49
C THR A 1154 -4.86 -7.27 14.22
N LEU A 1155 -5.77 -7.38 15.20
CA LEU A 1155 -5.96 -8.63 15.95
C LEU A 1155 -6.58 -9.72 15.05
N SER A 1156 -5.93 -10.89 15.00
CA SER A 1156 -6.41 -12.08 14.28
C SER A 1156 -7.83 -12.50 14.67
N ASN A 1157 -8.20 -12.26 15.93
CA ASN A 1157 -9.55 -12.42 16.45
C ASN A 1157 -9.98 -11.17 17.25
N PRO A 1158 -10.89 -10.32 16.75
CA PRO A 1158 -11.33 -9.10 17.43
C PRO A 1158 -12.06 -9.28 18.77
N ALA A 1159 -12.25 -10.52 19.24
CA ALA A 1159 -12.79 -10.82 20.57
C ALA A 1159 -11.72 -11.02 21.65
N ASP A 1160 -10.44 -11.13 21.28
CA ASP A 1160 -9.34 -11.32 22.21
C ASP A 1160 -8.87 -9.97 22.81
N THR A 1161 -8.04 -10.01 23.85
CA THR A 1161 -7.75 -8.83 24.68
C THR A 1161 -6.25 -8.66 24.88
N PHE A 1162 -5.66 -7.71 24.13
CA PHE A 1162 -4.28 -7.31 24.27
C PHE A 1162 -4.01 -6.66 25.64
N ASP A 1163 -3.07 -7.22 26.41
CA ASP A 1163 -2.69 -6.75 27.75
C ASP A 1163 -1.16 -6.73 28.00
N SER A 1164 -0.74 -6.36 29.21
CA SER A 1164 0.68 -6.24 29.59
C SER A 1164 1.52 -7.51 29.49
N ASN A 1165 0.89 -8.70 29.38
CA ASN A 1165 1.60 -9.97 29.18
C ASN A 1165 2.01 -10.17 27.72
N ASP A 1166 1.38 -9.46 26.79
CA ASP A 1166 1.66 -9.53 25.35
C ASP A 1166 2.82 -8.58 24.97
N ILE A 1167 3.44 -7.91 25.96
CA ILE A 1167 4.60 -7.04 25.81
C ILE A 1167 5.78 -7.53 26.67
N LYS A 1168 6.91 -7.77 26.00
CA LYS A 1168 8.23 -7.97 26.57
C LYS A 1168 9.06 -6.68 26.47
N VAL A 1169 10.03 -6.57 27.38
CA VAL A 1169 10.99 -5.47 27.40
C VAL A 1169 12.38 -6.08 27.24
N GLY A 1170 12.91 -6.00 26.01
CA GLY A 1170 14.21 -6.54 25.61
C GLY A 1170 15.36 -5.77 26.24
N LEU A 1171 16.46 -6.44 26.61
CA LEU A 1171 17.59 -5.82 27.32
C LEU A 1171 18.52 -5.03 26.40
#